data_AF-A0A2S6IEF6-F1
#
_entry.id   AF-A0A2S6IEF6-F1
#
_cell.length_a   1.000
_cell.length_b   1.000
_cell.length_c   1.000
_cell.angle_alpha   90.00
_cell.angle_beta   90.00
_cell.angle_gamma   90.00
#
_symmetry.space_group_name_H-M   'P 1'
#
loop_
_entity.id
_entity.type
_entity.pdbx_description
1 polymer ?
#
loop_
_entity_poly.entity_id
_entity_poly.type
_entity_poly.pdbx_seq_one_letter_code
_entity_poly.pdbx_strand_id
1 'polypeptide(L)'
;MTHPRAGKFAEASDLIDVAHVVTRYYSVTPDPEDVAQRVTFGTSGHRGSSLDGAFNEAHILATTQAIVEYRREQGVDGPLFLGRDTHALSEPAWTSALEVLAANDVTVLVDSTDRYTPTPAISHAILRANRDGAGRVRSSGSGLADGIVVTPSHNPPGDGGFKYNPPSGGPADTDATSWIADRANELLAAGLDGVRRIPFPRARRAAQSYDFLSTYVDDLPSALDLDVIRSSGIRIGADPMGGASVDYWGAIAERHGIDLTVVNPLVDPTWRFMTLDGDGKIRMDCSSPNAMHSLIDRRTEFQISTGNDADADRHGIVTPDWGLLNPNHFLAVAIQYLFSSREGWPADAAVGKTLVSSSLIDRVVSSLGRRLLEVPVGFKWFVPGLLDSSVGFGGEESAGASFLRKDGTVWTTDKDGILLALLASEILARTERTPSELYKELTDRFGDPLYVRSDAPASREQKAALSKLSADQVTATSLAGEAIVAKLTEAPGNGAKLGGLKVVTENAWFAARPSGTEDVYKIYAESFKGGQHLRQVQEEAQALVDGVLSGGGSGGSSTTIPLGSGSAPAPAPAGEPAQEPGQDAPATADQDAPVAGAEEEDSSMPYGLLGSMRTKPGARAEVVAILLEGVGELSAVGCRSYVVGLSTTDEDAIWISEVWENKQAHEDSLQLPSVRDAISRAMPLLTGEFSSEEVSVVGGIGI
;
A
#
# COMPACT_ATOMS: atom_id res chain seq x y z
N MET A 1 13.33 -4.58 -6.71
CA MET A 1 14.21 -5.23 -5.71
C MET A 1 14.07 -4.51 -4.38
N THR A 2 14.10 -5.25 -3.27
CA THR A 2 14.07 -4.71 -1.91
C THR A 2 15.42 -4.07 -1.56
N HIS A 3 15.42 -2.94 -0.85
CA HIS A 3 16.63 -2.25 -0.43
C HIS A 3 17.51 -3.13 0.51
N PRO A 4 18.85 -3.11 0.40
CA PRO A 4 19.74 -3.99 1.18
C PRO A 4 19.63 -3.84 2.70
N ARG A 5 19.23 -2.67 3.20
CA ARG A 5 19.00 -2.39 4.62
C ARG A 5 17.53 -2.46 5.05
N ALA A 6 16.62 -2.96 4.22
CA ALA A 6 15.22 -3.14 4.62
C ALA A 6 15.12 -4.04 5.87
N GLY A 7 14.27 -3.67 6.81
CA GLY A 7 14.12 -4.34 8.10
C GLY A 7 15.24 -4.05 9.11
N LYS A 8 16.28 -3.29 8.75
CA LYS A 8 17.33 -2.88 9.71
C LYS A 8 16.95 -1.57 10.39
N PHE A 9 17.40 -1.38 11.63
CA PHE A 9 17.20 -0.10 12.33
C PHE A 9 17.82 1.05 11.55
N ALA A 10 17.15 2.20 11.59
CA ALA A 10 17.66 3.43 11.02
C ALA A 10 19.02 3.81 11.64
N GLU A 11 19.94 4.26 10.79
CA GLU A 11 21.24 4.78 11.19
C GLU A 11 21.23 6.31 11.17
N ALA A 12 22.26 6.95 11.74
CA ALA A 12 22.34 8.41 11.79
C ALA A 12 22.28 9.07 10.40
N SER A 13 22.74 8.39 9.34
CA SER A 13 22.68 8.86 7.95
C SER A 13 21.26 8.90 7.36
N ASP A 14 20.31 8.19 7.96
CA ASP A 14 18.93 8.07 7.48
C ASP A 14 18.02 9.14 8.07
N LEU A 15 18.49 9.82 9.11
CA LEU A 15 17.70 10.76 9.90
C LEU A 15 17.68 12.14 9.23
N ILE A 16 16.50 12.76 9.24
CA ILE A 16 16.36 14.15 8.85
C ILE A 16 17.00 15.10 9.88
N ASP A 17 17.44 16.27 9.40
CA ASP A 17 17.68 17.42 10.28
C ASP A 17 16.34 18.12 10.53
N VAL A 18 15.74 17.84 11.69
CA VAL A 18 14.44 18.39 12.11
C VAL A 18 14.46 19.92 12.13
N ALA A 19 15.55 20.54 12.57
CA ALA A 19 15.64 22.00 12.61
C ALA A 19 15.67 22.59 11.20
N HIS A 20 16.36 21.94 10.27
CA HIS A 20 16.39 22.36 8.86
C HIS A 20 15.00 22.21 8.21
N VAL A 21 14.33 21.06 8.39
CA VAL A 21 12.98 20.81 7.88
C VAL A 21 11.98 21.85 8.40
N VAL A 22 11.99 22.13 9.71
CA VAL A 22 11.11 23.15 10.31
C VAL A 22 11.50 24.56 9.87
N THR A 23 12.80 24.88 9.69
CA THR A 23 13.22 26.19 9.19
C THR A 23 12.75 26.42 7.76
N ARG A 24 12.87 25.42 6.89
CA ARG A 24 12.41 25.47 5.49
C ARG A 24 10.90 25.71 5.39
N TYR A 25 10.11 25.20 6.35
CA TYR A 25 8.67 25.47 6.39
C TYR A 25 8.36 26.98 6.38
N TYR A 26 9.15 27.78 7.11
CA TYR A 26 8.96 29.23 7.21
C TYR A 26 9.78 30.04 6.20
N SER A 27 10.95 29.55 5.80
CA SER A 27 11.90 30.32 4.96
C SER A 27 11.69 30.15 3.46
N VAL A 28 10.89 29.16 3.05
CA VAL A 28 10.58 28.90 1.64
C VAL A 28 9.17 29.35 1.34
N THR A 29 9.05 30.17 0.30
CA THR A 29 7.79 30.51 -0.32
C THR A 29 7.61 29.62 -1.55
N PRO A 30 6.51 28.85 -1.66
CA PRO A 30 6.23 28.06 -2.85
C PRO A 30 6.05 28.95 -4.08
N ASP A 31 6.50 28.45 -5.24
CA ASP A 31 6.23 29.08 -6.54
C ASP A 31 4.86 28.60 -7.07
N PRO A 32 3.83 29.47 -7.17
CA PRO A 32 2.51 29.08 -7.67
C PRO A 32 2.51 28.65 -9.14
N GLU A 33 3.54 29.01 -9.93
CA GLU A 33 3.69 28.58 -11.32
C GLU A 33 4.31 27.18 -11.44
N ASP A 34 4.98 26.69 -10.39
CA ASP A 34 5.48 25.32 -10.32
C ASP A 34 4.39 24.37 -9.83
N VAL A 35 3.93 23.49 -10.72
CA VAL A 35 2.87 22.51 -10.43
C VAL A 35 3.23 21.60 -9.25
N ALA A 36 4.51 21.29 -9.01
CA ALA A 36 4.95 20.46 -7.90
C ALA A 36 4.86 21.17 -6.53
N GLN A 37 4.80 22.50 -6.53
CA GLN A 37 4.71 23.35 -5.32
C GLN A 37 3.29 23.91 -5.11
N ARG A 38 2.31 23.45 -5.91
CA ARG A 38 0.91 23.82 -5.74
C ARG A 38 0.23 22.98 -4.67
N VAL A 39 -0.84 23.52 -4.09
CA VAL A 39 -1.72 22.75 -3.21
C VAL A 39 -2.43 21.69 -4.05
N THR A 40 -2.08 20.42 -3.81
CA THR A 40 -2.86 19.26 -4.24
C THR A 40 -3.64 18.74 -3.05
N PHE A 41 -4.96 18.99 -3.00
CA PHE A 41 -5.81 18.59 -1.88
C PHE A 41 -6.76 17.47 -2.33
N GLY A 42 -6.40 16.22 -2.03
CA GLY A 42 -7.20 15.04 -2.37
C GLY A 42 -8.00 14.50 -1.19
N THR A 43 -8.48 13.26 -1.28
CA THR A 43 -9.22 12.57 -0.20
C THR A 43 -8.37 12.36 1.07
N SER A 44 -7.04 12.34 0.93
CA SER A 44 -6.08 12.31 2.04
C SER A 44 -5.50 13.69 2.36
N GLY A 45 -6.15 14.76 1.91
CA GLY A 45 -5.69 16.14 2.07
C GLY A 45 -4.53 16.50 1.15
N HIS A 46 -3.75 17.48 1.58
CA HIS A 46 -2.49 17.91 0.95
C HIS A 46 -1.30 17.34 1.71
N ARG A 47 -0.30 16.85 0.97
CA ARG A 47 0.95 16.30 1.50
C ARG A 47 2.13 16.83 0.70
N GLY A 48 3.29 16.93 1.34
CA GLY A 48 4.54 17.29 0.71
C GLY A 48 5.64 17.49 1.76
N SER A 49 6.81 17.93 1.32
CA SER A 49 7.90 18.32 2.23
C SER A 49 8.22 19.80 2.09
N SER A 50 8.57 20.42 3.22
CA SER A 50 9.11 21.78 3.22
C SER A 50 10.45 21.88 2.48
N LEU A 51 11.18 20.76 2.35
CA LEU A 51 12.46 20.67 1.66
C LEU A 51 12.33 20.90 0.15
N ASP A 52 11.18 20.58 -0.43
CA ASP A 52 10.94 20.66 -1.88
C ASP A 52 9.99 21.81 -2.25
N GLY A 53 9.61 22.63 -1.27
CA GLY A 53 8.66 23.73 -1.47
C GLY A 53 7.21 23.26 -1.62
N ALA A 54 6.87 22.04 -1.21
CA ALA A 54 5.56 21.43 -1.39
C ALA A 54 4.74 21.30 -0.07
N PHE A 55 5.28 21.76 1.06
CA PHE A 55 4.56 21.83 2.35
C PHE A 55 5.23 22.87 3.27
N ASN A 56 4.78 24.11 3.16
CA ASN A 56 5.38 25.30 3.78
C ASN A 56 4.27 26.20 4.35
N GLU A 57 4.63 27.22 5.11
CA GLU A 57 3.67 28.10 5.81
C GLU A 57 2.57 28.63 4.89
N ALA A 58 2.95 29.10 3.68
CA ALA A 58 2.01 29.65 2.72
C ALA A 58 0.91 28.65 2.32
N HIS A 59 1.24 27.36 2.14
CA HIS A 59 0.25 26.32 1.83
C HIS A 59 -0.79 26.21 2.93
N ILE A 60 -0.33 26.13 4.19
CA ILE A 60 -1.23 25.92 5.33
C ILE A 60 -2.10 27.15 5.59
N LEU A 61 -1.52 28.34 5.45
CA LEU A 61 -2.28 29.59 5.54
C LEU A 61 -3.38 29.66 4.48
N ALA A 62 -3.05 29.39 3.22
CA ALA A 62 -3.99 29.41 2.11
C ALA A 62 -5.06 28.32 2.23
N THR A 63 -4.66 27.07 2.51
CA THR A 63 -5.58 25.93 2.66
C THR A 63 -6.50 26.11 3.87
N THR A 64 -6.02 26.64 4.99
CA THR A 64 -6.87 26.91 6.15
C THR A 64 -7.90 28.00 5.86
N GLN A 65 -7.49 29.07 5.18
CA GLN A 65 -8.41 30.13 4.76
C GLN A 65 -9.48 29.58 3.79
N ALA A 66 -9.08 28.74 2.83
CA ALA A 66 -10.01 28.06 1.96
C ALA A 66 -11.00 27.17 2.74
N ILE A 67 -10.55 26.39 3.74
CA ILE A 67 -11.45 25.59 4.59
C ILE A 67 -12.45 26.49 5.34
N VAL A 68 -12.02 27.63 5.87
CA VAL A 68 -12.92 28.60 6.54
C VAL A 68 -13.99 29.12 5.59
N GLU A 69 -13.63 29.43 4.36
CA GLU A 69 -14.57 29.93 3.35
C GLU A 69 -15.53 28.81 2.91
N TYR A 70 -15.01 27.61 2.64
CA TYR A 70 -15.79 26.44 2.27
C TYR A 70 -16.82 26.08 3.34
N ARG A 71 -16.37 25.93 4.60
CA ARG A 71 -17.26 25.54 5.70
C ARG A 71 -18.38 26.58 5.91
N ARG A 72 -18.08 27.87 5.71
CA ARG A 72 -19.08 28.95 5.79
C ARG A 72 -20.10 28.84 4.65
N GLU A 73 -19.65 28.55 3.42
CA GLU A 73 -20.53 28.33 2.27
C GLU A 73 -21.45 27.12 2.48
N GLN A 74 -20.94 26.06 3.13
CA GLN A 74 -21.73 24.87 3.49
C GLN A 74 -22.61 25.07 4.73
N GLY A 75 -22.63 26.26 5.35
CA GLY A 75 -23.42 26.54 6.55
C GLY A 75 -22.91 25.85 7.82
N VAL A 76 -21.64 25.46 7.87
CA VAL A 76 -20.99 24.85 9.03
C VAL A 76 -20.45 25.96 9.94
N ASP A 77 -21.17 26.20 11.03
CA ASP A 77 -20.95 27.30 11.98
C ASP A 77 -20.66 26.85 13.41
N GLY A 78 -20.53 25.55 13.65
CA GLY A 78 -20.13 24.97 14.94
C GLY A 78 -18.61 24.98 15.15
N PRO A 79 -18.13 24.28 16.20
CA PRO A 79 -16.70 24.22 16.51
C PRO A 79 -15.92 23.37 15.50
N LEU A 80 -14.66 23.71 15.30
CA LEU A 80 -13.72 22.92 14.50
C LEU A 80 -12.73 22.21 15.41
N PHE A 81 -12.66 20.87 15.33
CA PHE A 81 -11.68 20.06 16.05
C PHE A 81 -10.35 20.03 15.28
N LEU A 82 -9.25 20.42 15.92
CA LEU A 82 -7.93 20.49 15.29
C LEU A 82 -6.94 19.56 15.99
N GLY A 83 -6.59 18.46 15.32
CA GLY A 83 -5.63 17.46 15.79
C GLY A 83 -4.34 17.44 14.98
N ARG A 84 -3.27 16.89 15.55
CA ARG A 84 -1.97 16.71 14.89
C ARG A 84 -1.34 15.38 15.28
N ASP A 85 -0.55 14.81 14.38
CA ASP A 85 0.33 13.68 14.68
C ASP A 85 1.72 14.14 15.16
N THR A 86 2.67 13.21 15.15
CA THR A 86 4.03 13.36 15.68
C THR A 86 5.08 13.77 14.65
N HIS A 87 4.70 14.05 13.40
CA HIS A 87 5.64 14.54 12.37
C HIS A 87 6.19 15.92 12.72
N ALA A 88 7.45 16.18 12.32
CA ALA A 88 8.12 17.45 12.56
C ALA A 88 7.34 18.66 12.00
N LEU A 89 6.77 18.50 10.79
CA LEU A 89 6.02 19.56 10.12
C LEU A 89 4.58 19.72 10.62
N SER A 90 4.08 18.82 11.46
CA SER A 90 2.73 18.91 12.02
C SER A 90 2.61 20.01 13.09
N GLU A 91 3.67 20.26 13.87
CA GLU A 91 3.70 21.35 14.86
C GLU A 91 3.56 22.74 14.21
N PRO A 92 4.40 23.14 13.23
CA PRO A 92 4.25 24.44 12.59
C PRO A 92 2.96 24.55 11.76
N ALA A 93 2.52 23.48 11.08
CA ALA A 93 1.25 23.50 10.34
C ALA A 93 0.03 23.66 11.26
N TRP A 94 -0.01 22.96 12.40
CA TRP A 94 -1.06 23.14 13.41
C TRP A 94 -1.06 24.58 13.95
N THR A 95 0.12 25.17 14.14
CA THR A 95 0.28 26.58 14.58
C THR A 95 -0.33 27.54 13.55
N SER A 96 0.08 27.44 12.28
CA SER A 96 -0.42 28.32 11.21
C SER A 96 -1.92 28.15 10.96
N ALA A 97 -2.45 26.92 11.05
CA ALA A 97 -3.88 26.67 10.95
C ALA A 97 -4.65 27.35 12.08
N LEU A 98 -4.19 27.21 13.34
CA LEU A 98 -4.84 27.83 14.48
C LEU A 98 -4.89 29.36 14.37
N GLU A 99 -3.81 29.98 13.88
CA GLU A 99 -3.74 31.42 13.64
C GLU A 99 -4.79 31.91 12.63
N VAL A 100 -5.02 31.20 11.54
CA VAL A 100 -6.02 31.56 10.51
C VAL A 100 -7.43 31.28 11.00
N LEU A 101 -7.67 30.14 11.65
CA LEU A 101 -8.98 29.77 12.19
C LEU A 101 -9.45 30.78 13.23
N ALA A 102 -8.61 31.09 14.22
CA ALA A 102 -8.93 32.06 15.26
C ALA A 102 -9.06 33.47 14.69
N ALA A 103 -8.25 33.82 13.68
CA ALA A 103 -8.39 35.09 12.98
C ALA A 103 -9.70 35.23 12.23
N ASN A 104 -10.39 34.13 11.90
CA ASN A 104 -11.68 34.07 11.22
C ASN A 104 -12.86 33.82 12.18
N ASP A 105 -12.64 33.97 13.49
CA ASP A 105 -13.66 33.81 14.53
C ASP A 105 -14.25 32.38 14.58
N VAL A 106 -13.49 31.38 14.11
CA VAL A 106 -13.85 29.97 14.26
C VAL A 106 -13.58 29.54 15.71
N THR A 107 -14.56 28.88 16.34
CA THR A 107 -14.33 28.23 17.64
C THR A 107 -13.52 26.97 17.41
N VAL A 108 -12.24 26.98 17.80
CA VAL A 108 -11.34 25.83 17.61
C VAL A 108 -11.20 25.04 18.90
N LEU A 109 -11.35 23.73 18.82
CA LEU A 109 -11.12 22.77 19.89
C LEU A 109 -9.82 22.01 19.64
N VAL A 110 -8.85 22.14 20.54
CA VAL A 110 -7.52 21.50 20.47
C VAL A 110 -7.32 20.56 21.66
N ASP A 111 -6.34 19.66 21.57
CA ASP A 111 -6.07 18.72 22.65
C ASP A 111 -5.87 19.41 24.00
N SER A 112 -6.52 18.89 25.03
CA SER A 112 -6.52 19.49 26.37
C SER A 112 -5.14 19.52 27.05
N THR A 113 -4.19 18.74 26.55
CA THR A 113 -2.84 18.60 27.09
C THR A 113 -1.74 18.96 26.08
N ASP A 114 -2.11 19.52 24.92
CA ASP A 114 -1.21 19.81 23.80
C ASP A 114 -0.46 18.60 23.23
N ARG A 115 -1.06 17.43 23.41
CA ARG A 115 -0.56 16.15 22.90
C ARG A 115 -1.10 15.88 21.50
N TYR A 116 -0.84 14.67 21.03
CA TYR A 116 -1.17 14.21 19.69
C TYR A 116 -2.60 13.66 19.64
N THR A 117 -3.21 13.69 18.46
CA THR A 117 -4.60 13.25 18.28
C THR A 117 -4.70 12.34 17.06
N PRO A 118 -4.99 11.04 17.25
CA PRO A 118 -5.32 10.13 16.16
C PRO A 118 -6.44 10.67 15.27
N THR A 119 -6.37 10.38 13.98
CA THR A 119 -7.46 10.62 13.02
C THR A 119 -8.83 10.12 13.52
N PRO A 120 -8.96 8.87 14.01
CA PRO A 120 -10.25 8.40 14.49
C PRO A 120 -10.78 9.16 15.71
N ALA A 121 -9.92 9.73 16.55
CA ALA A 121 -10.36 10.53 17.69
C ALA A 121 -10.99 11.87 17.25
N ILE A 122 -10.49 12.47 16.15
CA ILE A 122 -11.12 13.64 15.51
C ILE A 122 -12.48 13.24 14.91
N SER A 123 -12.54 12.13 14.17
CA SER A 123 -13.80 11.61 13.60
C SER A 123 -14.85 11.38 14.70
N HIS A 124 -14.46 10.71 15.78
CA HIS A 124 -15.31 10.43 16.94
C HIS A 124 -15.83 11.71 17.61
N ALA A 125 -14.96 12.71 17.82
CA ALA A 125 -15.33 13.99 18.41
C ALA A 125 -16.35 14.76 17.56
N ILE A 126 -16.15 14.81 16.23
CA ILE A 126 -17.09 15.44 15.28
C ILE A 126 -18.46 14.75 15.38
N LEU A 127 -18.49 13.42 15.28
CA LEU A 127 -19.73 12.66 15.33
C LEU A 127 -20.46 12.87 16.65
N ARG A 128 -19.74 12.90 17.78
CA ARG A 128 -20.34 13.18 19.10
C ARG A 128 -20.94 14.58 19.19
N ALA A 129 -20.23 15.60 18.71
CA ALA A 129 -20.73 16.98 18.70
C ALA A 129 -21.96 17.16 17.80
N ASN A 130 -22.06 16.36 16.74
CA ASN A 130 -23.15 16.43 15.77
C ASN A 130 -24.35 15.55 16.10
N ARG A 131 -24.35 14.79 17.20
CA ARG A 131 -25.53 14.00 17.61
C ARG A 131 -26.69 14.90 18.05
N ASP A 132 -27.89 14.53 17.63
CA ASP A 132 -29.12 15.09 18.16
C ASP A 132 -29.50 14.45 19.51
N GLY A 133 -30.60 14.92 20.13
CA GLY A 133 -31.09 14.38 21.40
C GLY A 133 -31.57 12.92 21.34
N ALA A 134 -31.69 12.34 20.13
CA ALA A 134 -32.00 10.93 19.90
C ALA A 134 -30.74 10.11 19.54
N GLY A 135 -29.55 10.72 19.58
CA GLY A 135 -28.27 10.05 19.30
C GLY A 135 -27.94 9.90 17.82
N ARG A 136 -28.73 10.47 16.90
CA ARG A 136 -28.46 10.44 15.45
C ARG A 136 -27.52 11.56 15.04
N VAL A 137 -26.59 11.28 14.14
CA VAL A 137 -25.66 12.30 13.65
C VAL A 137 -26.40 13.21 12.66
N ARG A 138 -26.42 14.51 12.96
CA ARG A 138 -27.02 15.53 12.09
C ARG A 138 -26.08 15.83 10.93
N SER A 139 -26.66 15.98 9.74
CA SER A 139 -25.95 16.44 8.53
C SER A 139 -26.36 17.84 8.08
N SER A 140 -27.30 18.49 8.78
CA SER A 140 -27.79 19.82 8.47
C SER A 140 -28.24 20.57 9.73
N GLY A 141 -28.43 21.89 9.59
CA GLY A 141 -28.79 22.80 10.68
C GLY A 141 -27.58 23.52 11.26
N SER A 142 -27.82 24.36 12.27
CA SER A 142 -26.76 25.14 12.93
C SER A 142 -25.99 24.33 13.96
N GLY A 143 -24.82 24.84 14.33
CA GLY A 143 -23.89 24.26 15.29
C GLY A 143 -23.30 22.94 14.83
N LEU A 144 -23.12 22.73 13.52
CA LEU A 144 -22.42 21.54 13.01
C LEU A 144 -20.92 21.71 13.23
N ALA A 145 -20.30 20.73 13.88
CA ALA A 145 -18.88 20.62 14.05
C ALA A 145 -18.22 19.93 12.86
N ASP A 146 -16.96 20.27 12.61
CA ASP A 146 -16.07 19.69 11.59
C ASP A 146 -14.66 19.56 12.17
N GLY A 147 -13.67 19.15 11.37
CA GLY A 147 -12.30 19.03 11.88
C GLY A 147 -11.21 19.04 10.84
N ILE A 148 -9.99 19.28 11.32
CA ILE A 148 -8.75 19.24 10.56
C ILE A 148 -7.81 18.27 11.29
N VAL A 149 -7.14 17.43 10.52
CA VAL A 149 -6.07 16.56 11.03
C VAL A 149 -4.78 16.93 10.31
N VAL A 150 -3.76 17.31 11.07
CA VAL A 150 -2.42 17.63 10.57
C VAL A 150 -1.56 16.37 10.64
N THR A 151 -1.47 15.65 9.53
CA THR A 151 -0.71 14.41 9.41
C THR A 151 -0.51 14.00 7.95
N PRO A 152 0.68 13.50 7.58
CA PRO A 152 0.89 12.80 6.32
C PRO A 152 0.77 11.26 6.44
N SER A 153 0.14 10.73 7.50
CA SER A 153 0.05 9.30 7.80
C SER A 153 1.44 8.67 7.94
N HIS A 154 1.77 7.62 7.19
CA HIS A 154 3.04 6.88 7.28
C HIS A 154 4.17 7.41 6.40
N ASN A 155 3.99 8.58 5.79
CA ASN A 155 5.02 9.20 4.97
C ASN A 155 6.33 9.39 5.75
N PRO A 156 7.48 9.57 5.05
CA PRO A 156 8.76 9.73 5.73
C PRO A 156 8.83 10.96 6.66
N PRO A 157 9.78 10.98 7.62
CA PRO A 157 9.88 12.03 8.65
C PRO A 157 9.92 13.49 8.14
N GLY A 158 10.43 13.70 6.93
CA GLY A 158 10.56 15.02 6.31
C GLY A 158 9.27 15.57 5.70
N ASP A 159 8.19 14.78 5.68
CA ASP A 159 6.91 15.16 5.09
C ASP A 159 5.96 15.76 6.13
N GLY A 160 5.03 16.58 5.64
CA GLY A 160 3.88 17.08 6.37
C GLY A 160 2.59 16.80 5.61
N GLY A 161 1.46 16.82 6.32
CA GLY A 161 0.17 16.59 5.70
C GLY A 161 -0.95 17.34 6.40
N PHE A 162 -2.03 17.61 5.66
CA PHE A 162 -3.14 18.45 6.11
C PHE A 162 -4.44 18.00 5.46
N LYS A 163 -5.37 17.44 6.25
CA LYS A 163 -6.68 16.95 5.79
C LYS A 163 -7.85 17.61 6.51
N TYR A 164 -9.01 17.58 5.86
CA TYR A 164 -10.26 18.15 6.36
C TYR A 164 -11.34 17.05 6.45
N ASN A 165 -12.03 17.02 7.59
CA ASN A 165 -13.16 16.13 7.85
C ASN A 165 -14.42 17.00 8.04
N PRO A 166 -15.39 16.99 7.10
CA PRO A 166 -16.64 17.74 7.22
C PRO A 166 -17.53 17.19 8.35
N PRO A 167 -18.75 17.74 8.57
CA PRO A 167 -19.63 17.29 9.65
C PRO A 167 -20.02 15.81 9.66
N SER A 168 -19.78 15.09 8.55
CA SER A 168 -19.89 13.64 8.48
C SER A 168 -18.84 12.91 9.33
N GLY A 169 -17.79 13.59 9.80
CA GLY A 169 -16.68 13.04 10.60
C GLY A 169 -15.65 12.23 9.81
N GLY A 170 -15.92 11.91 8.55
CA GLY A 170 -15.02 11.14 7.67
C GLY A 170 -14.19 12.03 6.76
N PRO A 171 -13.37 11.45 5.86
CA PRO A 171 -12.60 12.23 4.90
C PRO A 171 -13.50 13.01 3.95
N ALA A 172 -13.12 14.25 3.63
CA ALA A 172 -13.83 15.09 2.66
C ALA A 172 -13.94 14.42 1.27
N ASP A 173 -15.10 14.58 0.63
CA ASP A 173 -15.34 14.10 -0.75
C ASP A 173 -14.77 15.09 -1.79
N THR A 174 -14.70 14.65 -3.04
CA THR A 174 -14.05 15.36 -4.16
C THR A 174 -14.60 16.76 -4.37
N ASP A 175 -15.88 17.01 -4.11
CA ASP A 175 -16.49 18.34 -4.26
C ASP A 175 -15.87 19.34 -3.26
N ALA A 176 -15.66 18.92 -2.02
CA ALA A 176 -14.99 19.73 -1.01
C ALA A 176 -13.50 19.86 -1.30
N THR A 177 -12.82 18.75 -1.59
CA THR A 177 -11.36 18.74 -1.73
C THR A 177 -10.90 19.53 -2.95
N SER A 178 -11.62 19.42 -4.08
CA SER A 178 -11.32 20.20 -5.30
C SER A 178 -11.55 21.69 -5.08
N TRP A 179 -12.67 22.07 -4.46
CA TRP A 179 -12.96 23.48 -4.15
C TRP A 179 -11.88 24.07 -3.25
N ILE A 180 -11.47 23.34 -2.20
CA ILE A 180 -10.44 23.79 -1.26
C ILE A 180 -9.08 23.91 -1.96
N ALA A 181 -8.72 22.95 -2.82
CA ALA A 181 -7.47 22.99 -3.59
C ALA A 181 -7.43 24.22 -4.52
N ASP A 182 -8.49 24.44 -5.29
CA ASP A 182 -8.58 25.54 -6.24
C ASP A 182 -8.48 26.88 -5.50
N ARG A 183 -9.27 27.05 -4.44
CA ARG A 183 -9.27 28.27 -3.64
C ARG A 183 -7.94 28.54 -2.95
N ALA A 184 -7.29 27.51 -2.41
CA ALA A 184 -5.97 27.65 -1.80
C ALA A 184 -4.92 28.08 -2.82
N ASN A 185 -4.95 27.53 -4.04
CA ASN A 185 -4.04 27.92 -5.11
C ASN A 185 -4.29 29.35 -5.61
N GLU A 186 -5.54 29.82 -5.66
CA GLU A 186 -5.85 31.23 -5.94
C GLU A 186 -5.23 32.17 -4.89
N LEU A 187 -5.37 31.82 -3.60
CA LEU A 187 -4.79 32.58 -2.49
C LEU A 187 -3.26 32.59 -2.55
N LEU A 188 -2.63 31.46 -2.92
CA LEU A 188 -1.18 31.38 -3.12
C LEU A 188 -0.72 32.29 -4.27
N ALA A 189 -1.38 32.23 -5.43
CA ALA A 189 -1.07 33.07 -6.58
C ALA A 189 -1.28 34.57 -6.29
N ALA A 190 -2.22 34.90 -5.41
CA ALA A 190 -2.45 36.27 -4.93
C ALA A 190 -1.48 36.73 -3.82
N GLY A 191 -0.45 35.94 -3.50
CA GLY A 191 0.51 36.29 -2.44
C GLY A 191 -0.13 36.30 -1.03
N LEU A 192 -1.09 35.42 -0.79
CA LEU A 192 -1.90 35.31 0.42
C LEU A 192 -2.83 36.50 0.69
N ASP A 193 -3.08 37.36 -0.29
CA ASP A 193 -4.12 38.38 -0.18
C ASP A 193 -5.50 37.70 0.01
N GLY A 194 -6.22 38.13 1.05
CA GLY A 194 -7.46 37.47 1.51
C GLY A 194 -7.28 36.48 2.67
N VAL A 195 -6.06 36.10 3.07
CA VAL A 195 -5.83 35.29 4.27
C VAL A 195 -5.88 36.16 5.53
N ARG A 196 -6.83 35.88 6.43
CA ARG A 196 -6.87 36.48 7.77
C ARG A 196 -5.96 35.68 8.71
N ARG A 197 -5.07 36.37 9.43
CA ARG A 197 -4.15 35.76 10.40
C ARG A 197 -4.00 36.64 11.64
N ILE A 198 -3.91 36.03 12.82
CA ILE A 198 -3.52 36.70 14.06
C ILE A 198 -2.33 35.97 14.68
N PRO A 199 -1.48 36.63 15.49
CA PRO A 199 -0.33 35.97 16.11
C PRO A 199 -0.74 34.80 17.01
N PHE A 200 0.03 33.71 16.98
CA PHE A 200 -0.23 32.47 17.72
C PHE A 200 -0.56 32.67 19.20
N PRO A 201 0.11 33.53 20.00
CA PRO A 201 -0.28 33.73 21.40
C PRO A 201 -1.71 34.25 21.58
N ARG A 202 -2.28 34.96 20.58
CA ARG A 202 -3.69 35.37 20.60
C ARG A 202 -4.59 34.22 20.15
N ALA A 203 -4.22 33.53 19.08
CA ALA A 203 -4.97 32.38 18.57
C ALA A 203 -5.10 31.27 19.62
N ARG A 204 -4.00 30.93 20.29
CA ARG A 204 -3.94 29.94 21.36
C ARG A 204 -4.82 30.29 22.56
N ARG A 205 -4.92 31.58 22.93
CA ARG A 205 -5.83 32.03 24.00
C ARG A 205 -7.31 31.99 23.60
N ALA A 206 -7.60 32.08 22.30
CA ALA A 206 -8.96 31.98 21.77
C ALA A 206 -9.42 30.52 21.59
N ALA A 207 -8.47 29.60 21.39
CA ALA A 207 -8.74 28.17 21.31
C ALA A 207 -9.31 27.63 22.64
N GLN A 208 -10.16 26.62 22.53
CA GLN A 208 -10.72 25.88 23.65
C GLN A 208 -10.09 24.48 23.72
N SER A 209 -10.03 23.91 24.91
CA SER A 209 -9.50 22.57 25.14
C SER A 209 -10.59 21.50 25.00
N TYR A 210 -10.24 20.37 24.39
CA TYR A 210 -11.06 19.17 24.32
C TYR A 210 -10.23 17.94 24.69
N ASP A 211 -10.75 17.09 25.57
CA ASP A 211 -10.09 15.86 25.99
C ASP A 211 -10.42 14.73 25.02
N PHE A 212 -9.69 14.68 23.89
CA PHE A 212 -9.87 13.65 22.86
C PHE A 212 -9.59 12.26 23.42
N LEU A 213 -8.51 12.13 24.20
CA LEU A 213 -8.04 10.86 24.72
C LEU A 213 -9.08 10.23 25.65
N SER A 214 -9.52 10.93 26.69
CA SER A 214 -10.53 10.36 27.60
C SER A 214 -11.83 10.10 26.87
N THR A 215 -12.28 11.02 26.01
CA THR A 215 -13.57 10.87 25.31
C THR A 215 -13.59 9.64 24.41
N TYR A 216 -12.51 9.38 23.68
CA TYR A 216 -12.38 8.20 22.83
C TYR A 216 -12.25 6.92 23.68
N VAL A 217 -11.32 6.91 24.64
CA VAL A 217 -11.02 5.72 25.45
C VAL A 217 -12.21 5.29 26.31
N ASP A 218 -12.97 6.23 26.89
CA ASP A 218 -14.16 5.94 27.70
C ASP A 218 -15.31 5.33 26.89
N ASP A 219 -15.40 5.65 25.60
CA ASP A 219 -16.48 5.21 24.74
C ASP A 219 -16.19 3.86 24.07
N LEU A 220 -14.95 3.36 24.09
CA LEU A 220 -14.56 2.07 23.48
C LEU A 220 -15.44 0.87 23.88
N PRO A 221 -15.90 0.71 25.15
CA PRO A 221 -16.83 -0.35 25.52
C PRO A 221 -18.16 -0.35 24.74
N SER A 222 -18.52 0.77 24.09
CA SER A 222 -19.70 0.84 23.22
C SER A 222 -19.51 0.13 21.87
N ALA A 223 -18.27 -0.02 21.40
CA ALA A 223 -17.92 -0.66 20.14
C ALA A 223 -17.28 -2.05 20.31
N LEU A 224 -16.63 -2.30 21.45
CA LEU A 224 -15.86 -3.51 21.71
C LEU A 224 -16.26 -4.18 23.04
N ASP A 225 -15.97 -5.47 23.16
CA ASP A 225 -16.15 -6.25 24.39
C ASP A 225 -14.87 -6.26 25.25
N LEU A 226 -14.47 -5.08 25.74
CA LEU A 226 -13.24 -4.92 26.54
C LEU A 226 -13.23 -5.76 27.83
N ASP A 227 -14.39 -6.03 28.41
CA ASP A 227 -14.51 -6.93 29.56
C ASP A 227 -14.00 -8.34 29.26
N VAL A 228 -14.23 -8.81 28.04
CA VAL A 228 -13.81 -10.15 27.62
C VAL A 228 -12.30 -10.18 27.45
N ILE A 229 -11.73 -9.16 26.80
CA ILE A 229 -10.28 -8.97 26.67
C ILE A 229 -9.61 -8.94 28.05
N ARG A 230 -10.16 -8.16 28.98
CA ARG A 230 -9.65 -8.10 30.36
C ARG A 230 -9.74 -9.47 31.05
N SER A 231 -10.90 -10.12 30.99
CA SER A 231 -11.15 -11.36 31.74
C SER A 231 -10.36 -12.57 31.22
N SER A 232 -9.97 -12.57 29.94
CA SER A 232 -9.15 -13.64 29.35
C SER A 232 -7.68 -13.55 29.79
N GLY A 233 -7.21 -12.38 30.21
CA GLY A 233 -5.83 -12.15 30.64
C GLY A 233 -4.82 -12.35 29.51
N ILE A 234 -5.23 -12.15 28.24
CA ILE A 234 -4.31 -12.23 27.11
C ILE A 234 -3.26 -11.12 27.18
N ARG A 235 -1.99 -11.48 26.95
CA ARG A 235 -0.89 -10.50 26.89
C ARG A 235 -0.86 -9.82 25.53
N ILE A 236 -1.06 -8.50 25.51
CA ILE A 236 -1.12 -7.68 24.29
C ILE A 236 0.12 -6.78 24.20
N GLY A 237 0.79 -6.76 23.05
CA GLY A 237 1.85 -5.81 22.73
C GLY A 237 1.39 -4.75 21.75
N ALA A 238 1.31 -3.48 22.15
CA ALA A 238 0.97 -2.37 21.24
C ALA A 238 2.21 -1.55 20.91
N ASP A 239 2.59 -1.51 19.63
CA ASP A 239 3.59 -0.59 19.11
C ASP A 239 2.91 0.60 18.44
N PRO A 240 2.90 1.80 19.07
CA PRO A 240 2.37 3.00 18.42
C PRO A 240 3.25 3.48 17.26
N MET A 241 4.40 2.83 17.04
CA MET A 241 5.43 3.16 16.06
C MET A 241 5.94 4.60 16.16
N GLY A 242 5.72 5.28 17.30
CA GLY A 242 6.00 6.70 17.52
C GLY A 242 4.88 7.67 17.10
N GLY A 243 3.71 7.14 16.71
CA GLY A 243 2.55 7.89 16.25
C GLY A 243 1.67 8.47 17.36
N ALA A 244 0.55 9.06 16.94
CA ALA A 244 -0.41 9.75 17.79
C ALA A 244 -1.16 8.84 18.77
N SER A 245 -1.12 7.52 18.59
CA SER A 245 -1.77 6.55 19.47
C SER A 245 -0.97 6.21 20.74
N VAL A 246 0.26 6.72 20.89
CA VAL A 246 1.17 6.38 22.01
C VAL A 246 0.51 6.54 23.40
N ASP A 247 -0.12 7.70 23.65
CA ASP A 247 -0.78 7.97 24.93
C ASP A 247 -2.12 7.21 25.04
N TYR A 248 -2.77 6.96 23.91
CA TYR A 248 -4.05 6.24 23.85
C TYR A 248 -3.88 4.79 24.28
N TRP A 249 -2.84 4.09 23.81
CA TRP A 249 -2.58 2.72 24.21
C TRP A 249 -2.31 2.58 25.71
N GLY A 250 -1.51 3.50 26.28
CA GLY A 250 -1.27 3.55 27.72
C GLY A 250 -2.56 3.77 28.52
N ALA A 251 -3.40 4.73 28.08
CA ALA A 251 -4.67 5.03 28.72
C ALA A 251 -5.69 3.88 28.59
N ILE A 252 -5.71 3.16 27.46
CA ILE A 252 -6.57 1.98 27.26
C ILE A 252 -6.19 0.87 28.25
N ALA A 253 -4.89 0.58 28.39
CA ALA A 253 -4.39 -0.42 29.32
C ALA A 253 -4.81 -0.11 30.76
N GLU A 254 -4.54 1.12 31.22
CA GLU A 254 -4.83 1.55 32.58
C GLU A 254 -6.34 1.62 32.85
N ARG A 255 -7.09 2.30 31.99
CA ARG A 255 -8.50 2.62 32.24
C ARG A 255 -9.42 1.40 32.16
N HIS A 256 -9.10 0.46 31.27
CA HIS A 256 -9.88 -0.77 31.09
C HIS A 256 -9.26 -1.99 31.79
N GLY A 257 -8.10 -1.83 32.45
CA GLY A 257 -7.44 -2.91 33.19
C GLY A 257 -7.05 -4.09 32.31
N ILE A 258 -6.60 -3.83 31.09
CA ILE A 258 -6.20 -4.84 30.11
C ILE A 258 -4.69 -5.09 30.25
N ASP A 259 -4.25 -6.35 30.14
CA ASP A 259 -2.82 -6.72 30.13
C ASP A 259 -2.18 -6.34 28.78
N LEU A 260 -1.98 -5.03 28.60
CA LEU A 260 -1.44 -4.41 27.40
C LEU A 260 -0.17 -3.65 27.74
N THR A 261 0.89 -3.95 27.00
CA THR A 261 2.19 -3.27 27.09
C THR A 261 2.39 -2.38 25.87
N VAL A 262 2.68 -1.10 26.09
CA VAL A 262 3.19 -0.22 25.03
C VAL A 262 4.65 -0.60 24.77
N VAL A 263 4.89 -1.30 23.66
CA VAL A 263 6.16 -1.96 23.33
C VAL A 263 7.28 -0.94 23.05
N ASN A 264 6.91 0.19 22.45
CA ASN A 264 7.79 1.32 22.16
C ASN A 264 7.09 2.64 22.51
N PRO A 265 7.35 3.23 23.69
CA PRO A 265 6.73 4.49 24.10
C PRO A 265 7.45 5.74 23.55
N LEU A 266 8.52 5.59 22.77
CA LEU A 266 9.33 6.71 22.31
C LEU A 266 8.61 7.49 21.19
N VAL A 267 8.51 8.80 21.38
CA VAL A 267 8.15 9.75 20.32
C VAL A 267 9.37 10.59 20.00
N ASP A 268 9.83 10.51 18.76
CA ASP A 268 10.94 11.29 18.23
C ASP A 268 10.63 11.65 16.77
N PRO A 269 10.59 12.95 16.40
CA PRO A 269 10.29 13.38 15.04
C PRO A 269 11.35 12.97 14.00
N THR A 270 12.51 12.42 14.40
CA THR A 270 13.44 11.75 13.48
C THR A 270 13.09 10.28 13.22
N TRP A 271 12.21 9.69 14.05
CA TRP A 271 11.79 8.29 13.99
C TRP A 271 12.96 7.29 14.03
N ARG A 272 14.04 7.63 14.75
CA ARG A 272 15.31 6.86 14.76
C ARG A 272 15.20 5.42 15.27
N PHE A 273 14.11 5.10 15.97
CA PHE A 273 13.84 3.77 16.52
C PHE A 273 13.18 2.84 15.50
N MET A 274 12.75 3.36 14.35
CA MET A 274 12.13 2.58 13.28
C MET A 274 13.14 1.70 12.56
N THR A 275 12.66 0.58 12.03
CA THR A 275 13.36 -0.17 10.99
C THR A 275 13.01 0.40 9.61
N LEU A 276 13.96 0.35 8.67
CA LEU A 276 13.79 0.85 7.31
C LEU A 276 12.80 -0.02 6.53
N ASP A 277 11.95 0.61 5.73
CA ASP A 277 10.97 -0.07 4.89
C ASP A 277 11.63 -0.72 3.66
N GLY A 278 10.84 -1.38 2.80
CA GLY A 278 11.32 -2.10 1.63
C GLY A 278 12.09 -1.24 0.61
N ASP A 279 11.83 0.07 0.57
CA ASP A 279 12.53 1.05 -0.26
C ASP A 279 13.76 1.67 0.45
N GLY A 280 14.07 1.24 1.68
CA GLY A 280 15.17 1.77 2.47
C GLY A 280 14.89 3.08 3.18
N LYS A 281 13.66 3.62 3.09
CA LYS A 281 13.26 4.84 3.80
C LYS A 281 12.67 4.51 5.17
N ILE A 282 12.71 5.48 6.06
CA ILE A 282 11.91 5.42 7.30
C ILE A 282 10.46 5.70 6.92
N ARG A 283 9.57 4.73 7.14
CA ARG A 283 8.12 4.85 6.97
C ARG A 283 7.43 4.15 8.12
N MET A 284 6.39 4.78 8.66
CA MET A 284 5.61 4.25 9.77
C MET A 284 4.46 3.39 9.25
N ASP A 285 4.75 2.49 8.32
CA ASP A 285 3.74 1.64 7.72
C ASP A 285 3.52 0.39 8.58
N CYS A 286 2.46 0.40 9.38
CA CYS A 286 2.07 -0.72 10.23
C CYS A 286 1.71 -2.01 9.46
N SER A 287 1.59 -1.94 8.14
CA SER A 287 1.35 -3.09 7.27
C SER A 287 2.59 -3.63 6.56
N SER A 288 3.73 -2.97 6.69
CA SER A 288 4.99 -3.42 6.09
C SER A 288 5.74 -4.37 7.03
N PRO A 289 6.09 -5.60 6.58
CA PRO A 289 6.94 -6.50 7.36
C PRO A 289 8.32 -5.91 7.69
N ASN A 290 8.83 -4.99 6.85
CA ASN A 290 10.13 -4.36 7.06
C ASN A 290 10.06 -3.26 8.11
N ALA A 291 9.05 -2.39 8.06
CA ALA A 291 8.84 -1.34 9.06
C ALA A 291 8.41 -1.89 10.43
N MET A 292 7.70 -3.03 10.42
CA MET A 292 7.25 -3.74 11.64
C MET A 292 8.25 -4.76 12.16
N HIS A 293 9.45 -4.86 11.57
CA HIS A 293 10.40 -5.94 11.85
C HIS A 293 10.74 -6.06 13.34
N SER A 294 10.95 -4.94 14.04
CA SER A 294 11.22 -4.91 15.48
C SER A 294 10.12 -5.53 16.34
N LEU A 295 8.84 -5.36 15.95
CA LEU A 295 7.71 -5.97 16.64
C LEU A 295 7.56 -7.46 16.26
N ILE A 296 7.79 -7.80 14.99
CA ILE A 296 7.70 -9.18 14.49
C ILE A 296 8.76 -10.07 15.16
N ASP A 297 9.96 -9.57 15.40
CA ASP A 297 11.03 -10.30 16.10
C ASP A 297 10.66 -10.60 17.56
N ARG A 298 9.82 -9.76 18.16
CA ARG A 298 9.33 -9.87 19.54
C ARG A 298 7.96 -10.53 19.64
N ARG A 299 7.43 -11.08 18.54
CA ARG A 299 6.05 -11.60 18.47
C ARG A 299 5.73 -12.70 19.48
N THR A 300 6.72 -13.43 19.99
CA THR A 300 6.52 -14.52 20.97
C THR A 300 6.45 -14.03 22.43
N GLU A 301 6.73 -12.75 22.70
CA GLU A 301 6.56 -12.14 24.03
C GLU A 301 5.07 -11.98 24.40
N PHE A 302 4.21 -11.85 23.38
CA PHE A 302 2.79 -11.57 23.50
C PHE A 302 1.96 -12.68 22.85
N GLN A 303 0.66 -12.72 23.13
CA GLN A 303 -0.27 -13.62 22.43
C GLN A 303 -0.86 -12.95 21.19
N ILE A 304 -0.88 -11.62 21.17
CA ILE A 304 -1.18 -10.80 20.01
C ILE A 304 -0.47 -9.46 20.16
N SER A 305 0.06 -8.95 19.06
CA SER A 305 0.63 -7.62 19.01
C SER A 305 0.03 -6.79 17.90
N THR A 306 0.10 -5.47 18.02
CA THR A 306 -0.42 -4.53 17.04
C THR A 306 0.53 -3.38 16.76
N GLY A 307 0.49 -2.87 15.53
CA GLY A 307 1.14 -1.62 15.13
C GLY A 307 0.11 -0.62 14.61
N ASN A 308 0.35 0.67 14.80
CA ASN A 308 -0.40 1.73 14.13
C ASN A 308 0.55 2.69 13.43
N ASP A 309 0.11 3.26 12.33
CA ASP A 309 0.83 4.35 11.68
C ASP A 309 0.68 5.68 12.43
N ALA A 310 1.33 6.74 11.93
CA ALA A 310 1.51 7.98 12.68
C ALA A 310 0.19 8.65 13.11
N ASP A 311 -0.88 8.53 12.33
CA ASP A 311 -2.20 9.05 12.66
C ASP A 311 -3.21 7.99 13.14
N ALA A 312 -2.75 6.75 13.27
CA ALA A 312 -3.46 5.59 13.79
C ALA A 312 -4.84 5.35 13.15
N ASP A 313 -4.96 5.66 11.86
CA ASP A 313 -6.11 5.28 11.04
C ASP A 313 -5.92 3.88 10.41
N ARG A 314 -4.70 3.33 10.47
CA ARG A 314 -4.37 1.97 10.02
C ARG A 314 -3.86 1.05 11.13
N HIS A 315 -3.91 -0.24 10.88
CA HIS A 315 -3.57 -1.30 11.83
C HIS A 315 -2.65 -2.37 11.22
N GLY A 316 -1.68 -2.83 12.01
CA GLY A 316 -0.93 -4.05 11.79
C GLY A 316 -1.29 -5.06 12.88
N ILE A 317 -1.51 -6.32 12.51
CA ILE A 317 -1.80 -7.40 13.46
C ILE A 317 -0.69 -8.44 13.38
N VAL A 318 -0.02 -8.70 14.49
CA VAL A 318 1.08 -9.66 14.60
C VAL A 318 0.67 -10.77 15.55
N THR A 319 0.81 -12.02 15.11
CA THR A 319 0.56 -13.21 15.94
C THR A 319 1.83 -14.05 16.07
N PRO A 320 2.01 -14.82 17.16
CA PRO A 320 3.20 -15.64 17.35
C PRO A 320 3.42 -16.68 16.24
N ASP A 321 2.34 -17.26 15.74
CA ASP A 321 2.29 -18.35 14.77
C ASP A 321 2.50 -17.89 13.31
N TRP A 322 2.20 -16.62 13.00
CA TRP A 322 2.27 -16.10 11.62
C TRP A 322 3.28 -14.97 11.42
N GLY A 323 3.53 -14.16 12.46
CA GLY A 323 4.13 -12.84 12.28
C GLY A 323 3.06 -11.82 11.88
N LEU A 324 3.40 -10.87 11.01
CA LEU A 324 2.47 -9.85 10.53
C LEU A 324 1.45 -10.44 9.55
N LEU A 325 0.16 -10.32 9.86
CA LEU A 325 -0.91 -10.69 8.93
C LEU A 325 -0.96 -9.68 7.77
N ASN A 326 -1.19 -10.18 6.56
CA ASN A 326 -1.57 -9.34 5.44
C ASN A 326 -2.92 -8.65 5.77
N PRO A 327 -3.09 -7.34 5.48
CA PRO A 327 -4.32 -6.62 5.79
C PRO A 327 -5.59 -7.30 5.28
N ASN A 328 -5.59 -7.81 4.04
CA ASN A 328 -6.74 -8.51 3.47
C ASN A 328 -7.16 -9.74 4.30
N HIS A 329 -6.18 -10.43 4.89
CA HIS A 329 -6.43 -11.63 5.69
C HIS A 329 -7.18 -11.25 6.96
N PHE A 330 -6.71 -10.20 7.64
CA PHE A 330 -7.37 -9.71 8.84
C PHE A 330 -8.76 -9.11 8.55
N LEU A 331 -8.94 -8.38 7.45
CA LEU A 331 -10.26 -7.87 7.07
C LEU A 331 -11.28 -9.00 6.89
N ALA A 332 -10.91 -10.10 6.22
CA ALA A 332 -11.79 -11.26 6.06
C ALA A 332 -12.20 -11.88 7.40
N VAL A 333 -11.25 -12.02 8.34
CA VAL A 333 -11.48 -12.53 9.69
C VAL A 333 -12.35 -11.58 10.51
N ALA A 334 -12.06 -10.28 10.49
CA ALA A 334 -12.81 -9.24 11.18
C ALA A 334 -14.28 -9.23 10.71
N ILE A 335 -14.52 -9.31 9.39
CA ILE A 335 -15.86 -9.38 8.81
C ILE A 335 -16.59 -10.65 9.27
N GLN A 336 -15.95 -11.82 9.17
CA GLN A 336 -16.54 -13.09 9.62
C GLN A 336 -16.94 -13.01 11.09
N TYR A 337 -16.06 -12.50 11.95
CA TYR A 337 -16.32 -12.38 13.38
C TYR A 337 -17.45 -11.39 13.68
N LEU A 338 -17.36 -10.15 13.19
CA LEU A 338 -18.30 -9.08 13.50
C LEU A 338 -19.74 -9.44 13.07
N PHE A 339 -19.92 -9.90 11.83
CA PHE A 339 -21.27 -10.24 11.33
C PHE A 339 -21.86 -11.52 11.93
N SER A 340 -21.05 -12.28 12.68
CA SER A 340 -21.50 -13.45 13.45
C SER A 340 -21.74 -13.13 14.94
N SER A 341 -21.20 -12.03 15.46
CA SER A 341 -21.23 -11.71 16.90
C SER A 341 -22.02 -10.46 17.26
N ARG A 342 -22.31 -9.57 16.30
CA ARG A 342 -23.00 -8.29 16.54
C ARG A 342 -24.51 -8.41 16.32
N GLU A 343 -25.21 -8.87 17.35
CA GLU A 343 -26.69 -9.03 17.32
C GLU A 343 -27.47 -7.71 17.20
N GLY A 344 -26.89 -6.59 17.65
CA GLY A 344 -27.52 -5.27 17.60
C GLY A 344 -27.47 -4.58 16.24
N TRP A 345 -26.81 -5.18 15.24
CA TRP A 345 -26.68 -4.58 13.91
C TRP A 345 -27.94 -4.77 13.05
N PRO A 346 -28.26 -3.81 12.16
CA PRO A 346 -29.35 -3.99 11.21
C PRO A 346 -29.19 -5.28 10.40
N ALA A 347 -30.28 -6.01 10.20
CA ALA A 347 -30.26 -7.29 9.49
C ALA A 347 -29.79 -7.15 8.03
N ASP A 348 -30.01 -5.99 7.42
CA ASP A 348 -29.66 -5.62 6.06
C ASP A 348 -28.37 -4.78 5.95
N ALA A 349 -27.65 -4.58 7.06
CA ALA A 349 -26.35 -3.91 7.06
C ALA A 349 -25.38 -4.64 6.12
N ALA A 350 -24.80 -3.88 5.19
CA ALA A 350 -23.86 -4.39 4.20
C ALA A 350 -22.42 -4.41 4.72
N VAL A 351 -21.59 -5.17 4.03
CA VAL A 351 -20.13 -5.16 4.15
C VAL A 351 -19.56 -4.30 3.03
N GLY A 352 -18.96 -3.18 3.38
CA GLY A 352 -18.22 -2.29 2.47
C GLY A 352 -16.79 -2.79 2.24
N LYS A 353 -16.39 -2.85 0.97
CA LYS A 353 -15.06 -3.30 0.53
C LYS A 353 -14.61 -2.49 -0.69
N THR A 354 -13.34 -2.09 -0.76
CA THR A 354 -12.78 -1.54 -2.01
C THR A 354 -12.61 -2.65 -3.06
N LEU A 355 -12.79 -2.33 -4.34
CA LEU A 355 -12.68 -3.32 -5.41
C LEU A 355 -11.32 -4.02 -5.50
N VAL A 356 -10.26 -3.42 -4.95
CA VAL A 356 -8.90 -3.98 -5.00
C VAL A 356 -8.55 -4.74 -3.72
N SER A 357 -9.49 -4.87 -2.77
CA SER A 357 -9.38 -5.81 -1.66
C SER A 357 -9.65 -7.25 -2.10
N SER A 358 -9.20 -8.21 -1.30
CA SER A 358 -9.28 -9.65 -1.60
C SER A 358 -10.70 -10.13 -1.86
N SER A 359 -10.87 -10.99 -2.86
CA SER A 359 -12.13 -11.69 -3.16
C SER A 359 -12.44 -12.80 -2.15
N LEU A 360 -11.55 -13.08 -1.19
CA LEU A 360 -11.90 -13.90 -0.03
C LEU A 360 -13.01 -13.25 0.79
N ILE A 361 -13.01 -11.91 0.86
CA ILE A 361 -14.09 -11.14 1.51
C ILE A 361 -15.43 -11.46 0.85
N ASP A 362 -15.49 -11.53 -0.48
CA ASP A 362 -16.70 -11.83 -1.24
C ASP A 362 -17.25 -13.21 -0.85
N ARG A 363 -16.36 -14.22 -0.77
CA ARG A 363 -16.70 -15.60 -0.37
C ARG A 363 -17.20 -15.64 1.09
N VAL A 364 -16.55 -14.92 1.99
CA VAL A 364 -16.96 -14.79 3.40
C VAL A 364 -18.34 -14.14 3.53
N VAL A 365 -18.52 -12.98 2.90
CA VAL A 365 -19.79 -12.21 2.94
C VAL A 365 -20.94 -13.00 2.35
N SER A 366 -20.71 -13.72 1.24
CA SER A 366 -21.69 -14.62 0.65
C SER A 366 -22.07 -15.75 1.61
N SER A 367 -21.10 -16.36 2.29
CA SER A 367 -21.35 -17.44 3.26
C SER A 367 -22.17 -17.00 4.48
N LEU A 368 -22.10 -15.71 4.83
CA LEU A 368 -22.88 -15.08 5.89
C LEU A 368 -24.29 -14.66 5.43
N GLY A 369 -24.60 -14.77 4.13
CA GLY A 369 -25.84 -14.27 3.56
C GLY A 369 -25.99 -12.75 3.64
N ARG A 370 -24.87 -12.00 3.68
CA ARG A 370 -24.87 -10.54 3.79
C ARG A 370 -24.67 -9.88 2.42
N ARG A 371 -25.07 -8.61 2.32
CA ARG A 371 -24.88 -7.80 1.11
C ARG A 371 -23.45 -7.25 1.06
N LEU A 372 -22.75 -7.45 -0.05
CA LEU A 372 -21.47 -6.82 -0.33
C LEU A 372 -21.69 -5.47 -1.05
N LEU A 373 -21.06 -4.42 -0.56
CA LEU A 373 -20.98 -3.10 -1.18
C LEU A 373 -19.55 -2.89 -1.69
N GLU A 374 -19.28 -3.32 -2.92
CA GLU A 374 -17.97 -3.10 -3.56
C GLU A 374 -17.91 -1.69 -4.19
N VAL A 375 -16.92 -0.90 -3.80
CA VAL A 375 -16.77 0.53 -4.17
C VAL A 375 -15.37 0.84 -4.75
N PRO A 376 -15.15 2.01 -5.38
CA PRO A 376 -13.81 2.45 -5.78
C PRO A 376 -12.84 2.55 -4.60
N VAL A 377 -11.53 2.65 -4.88
CA VAL A 377 -10.54 2.92 -3.84
C VAL A 377 -10.83 4.27 -3.17
N GLY A 378 -10.74 4.32 -1.84
CA GLY A 378 -10.98 5.50 -1.02
C GLY A 378 -12.06 5.27 0.03
N PHE A 379 -11.70 5.41 1.31
CA PHE A 379 -12.59 5.20 2.45
C PHE A 379 -13.87 6.06 2.44
N LYS A 380 -13.85 7.23 1.77
CA LYS A 380 -14.98 8.16 1.66
C LYS A 380 -16.29 7.50 1.21
N TRP A 381 -16.20 6.43 0.41
CA TRP A 381 -17.38 5.72 -0.11
C TRP A 381 -18.17 4.97 0.97
N PHE A 382 -17.56 4.69 2.12
CA PHE A 382 -18.25 4.04 3.25
C PHE A 382 -18.91 5.04 4.20
N VAL A 383 -18.54 6.33 4.14
CA VAL A 383 -19.01 7.37 5.08
C VAL A 383 -20.53 7.45 5.14
N PRO A 384 -21.29 7.53 4.02
CA PRO A 384 -22.74 7.62 4.09
C PRO A 384 -23.38 6.39 4.75
N GLY A 385 -22.88 5.20 4.41
CA GLY A 385 -23.42 3.93 4.93
C GLY A 385 -23.06 3.66 6.39
N LEU A 386 -21.89 4.12 6.85
CA LEU A 386 -21.52 4.06 8.26
C LEU A 386 -22.40 5.02 9.07
N LEU A 387 -22.65 6.24 8.57
CA LEU A 387 -23.49 7.24 9.23
C LEU A 387 -24.94 6.77 9.44
N ASP A 388 -25.57 6.22 8.40
CA ASP A 388 -26.96 5.76 8.44
C ASP A 388 -27.10 4.30 8.91
N SER A 389 -25.97 3.64 9.18
CA SER A 389 -25.88 2.25 9.65
C SER A 389 -26.31 1.19 8.62
N SER A 390 -26.47 1.56 7.34
CA SER A 390 -26.68 0.63 6.23
C SER A 390 -25.43 -0.15 5.83
N VAL A 391 -24.26 0.26 6.32
CA VAL A 391 -22.97 -0.45 6.21
C VAL A 391 -22.42 -0.71 7.61
N GLY A 392 -22.28 -1.99 7.97
CA GLY A 392 -21.78 -2.42 9.28
C GLY A 392 -20.26 -2.31 9.43
N PHE A 393 -19.56 -2.48 8.31
CA PHE A 393 -18.10 -2.52 8.22
C PHE A 393 -17.67 -1.92 6.88
N GLY A 394 -16.67 -1.05 6.87
CA GLY A 394 -16.01 -0.59 5.64
C GLY A 394 -14.51 -0.78 5.77
N GLY A 395 -13.86 -1.37 4.77
CA GLY A 395 -12.42 -1.66 4.80
C GLY A 395 -11.71 -1.51 3.46
N GLU A 396 -10.43 -1.12 3.54
CA GLU A 396 -9.48 -1.01 2.44
C GLU A 396 -8.31 -1.98 2.66
N GLU A 397 -7.82 -2.59 1.58
CA GLU A 397 -6.66 -3.50 1.55
C GLU A 397 -5.36 -2.86 2.05
N SER A 398 -5.35 -1.54 2.15
CA SER A 398 -4.25 -0.73 2.68
C SER A 398 -4.19 -0.71 4.21
N ALA A 399 -4.86 -1.65 4.89
CA ALA A 399 -4.90 -1.80 6.35
C ALA A 399 -5.70 -0.73 7.11
N GLY A 400 -6.71 -0.15 6.45
CA GLY A 400 -7.61 0.84 7.05
C GLY A 400 -9.06 0.36 7.05
N ALA A 401 -9.75 0.42 8.18
CA ALA A 401 -11.16 0.06 8.27
C ALA A 401 -11.86 0.79 9.43
N SER A 402 -13.19 0.74 9.45
CA SER A 402 -14.01 1.06 10.63
C SER A 402 -15.29 0.22 10.63
N PHE A 403 -15.93 0.10 11.79
CA PHE A 403 -17.19 -0.62 11.96
C PHE A 403 -18.10 0.05 12.99
N LEU A 404 -19.39 -0.30 12.95
CA LEU A 404 -20.40 0.28 13.84
C LEU A 404 -20.18 -0.11 15.30
N ARG A 405 -20.75 0.67 16.23
CA ARG A 405 -20.90 0.26 17.63
C ARG A 405 -21.68 -1.05 17.75
N LYS A 406 -21.65 -1.66 18.94
CA LYS A 406 -22.40 -2.89 19.23
C LYS A 406 -23.93 -2.71 19.08
N ASP A 407 -24.43 -1.50 19.33
CA ASP A 407 -25.85 -1.14 19.15
C ASP A 407 -26.23 -0.81 17.70
N GLY A 408 -25.30 -0.97 16.76
CA GLY A 408 -25.51 -0.68 15.35
C GLY A 408 -25.45 0.81 15.00
N THR A 409 -25.02 1.70 15.90
CA THR A 409 -24.83 3.12 15.58
C THR A 409 -23.40 3.44 15.15
N VAL A 410 -23.20 4.54 14.43
CA VAL A 410 -21.89 4.94 13.88
C VAL A 410 -20.82 5.25 14.94
N TRP A 411 -19.69 4.54 14.95
CA TRP A 411 -18.55 4.81 15.85
C TRP A 411 -17.67 5.95 15.33
N THR A 412 -16.95 5.71 14.23
CA THR A 412 -16.19 6.67 13.43
C THR A 412 -16.59 6.53 11.96
N THR A 413 -16.33 7.57 11.19
CA THR A 413 -16.54 7.61 9.74
C THR A 413 -15.24 7.90 8.98
N ASP A 414 -14.14 8.07 9.69
CA ASP A 414 -12.79 7.85 9.17
C ASP A 414 -12.28 6.48 9.63
N LYS A 415 -11.17 6.03 9.07
CA LYS A 415 -10.55 4.76 9.46
C LYS A 415 -10.05 4.82 10.91
N ASP A 416 -10.09 3.68 11.58
CA ASP A 416 -9.74 3.56 12.99
C ASP A 416 -8.83 2.35 13.25
N GLY A 417 -7.53 2.60 13.31
CA GLY A 417 -6.53 1.57 13.55
C GLY A 417 -6.56 1.01 14.97
N ILE A 418 -6.92 1.82 15.96
CA ILE A 418 -6.99 1.40 17.37
C ILE A 418 -8.18 0.44 17.55
N LEU A 419 -9.33 0.78 16.97
CA LEU A 419 -10.54 -0.03 17.00
C LEU A 419 -10.30 -1.43 16.41
N LEU A 420 -9.66 -1.50 15.23
CA LEU A 420 -9.38 -2.76 14.55
C LEU A 420 -8.31 -3.60 15.28
N ALA A 421 -7.31 -2.96 15.87
CA ALA A 421 -6.31 -3.62 16.70
C ALA A 421 -6.91 -4.26 17.96
N LEU A 422 -7.80 -3.53 18.66
CA LEU A 422 -8.53 -4.07 19.80
C LEU A 422 -9.53 -5.16 19.39
N LEU A 423 -10.15 -5.07 18.20
CA LEU A 423 -10.98 -6.14 17.67
C LEU A 423 -10.20 -7.45 17.50
N ALA A 424 -8.95 -7.39 17.05
CA ALA A 424 -8.09 -8.56 16.94
C ALA A 424 -7.88 -9.25 18.31
N SER A 425 -7.74 -8.43 19.36
CA SER A 425 -7.63 -8.90 20.75
C SER A 425 -8.96 -9.46 21.27
N GLU A 426 -10.10 -8.83 20.93
CA GLU A 426 -11.45 -9.35 21.22
C GLU A 426 -11.67 -10.72 20.58
N ILE A 427 -11.30 -10.87 19.30
CA ILE A 427 -11.37 -12.14 18.56
C ILE A 427 -10.58 -13.23 19.28
N LEU A 428 -9.33 -12.97 19.64
CA LEU A 428 -8.51 -13.91 20.38
C LEU A 428 -9.14 -14.26 21.73
N ALA A 429 -9.58 -13.26 22.49
CA ALA A 429 -10.17 -13.47 23.82
C ALA A 429 -11.49 -14.26 23.78
N ARG A 430 -12.31 -14.07 22.73
CA ARG A 430 -13.61 -14.74 22.58
C ARG A 430 -13.52 -16.13 22.00
N THR A 431 -12.64 -16.33 21.02
CA THR A 431 -12.57 -17.57 20.25
C THR A 431 -11.46 -18.49 20.74
N GLU A 432 -10.58 -18.00 21.63
CA GLU A 432 -9.34 -18.67 22.06
C GLU A 432 -8.39 -19.00 20.90
N ARG A 433 -8.58 -18.32 19.77
CA ARG A 433 -7.85 -18.54 18.52
C ARG A 433 -7.40 -17.22 17.93
N THR A 434 -6.18 -17.23 17.43
CA THR A 434 -5.57 -16.06 16.81
C THR A 434 -6.27 -15.70 15.49
N PRO A 435 -6.23 -14.43 15.07
CA PRO A 435 -6.73 -14.06 13.75
C PRO A 435 -6.07 -14.84 12.59
N SER A 436 -4.79 -15.23 12.70
CA SER A 436 -4.11 -16.04 11.68
C SER A 436 -4.65 -17.46 11.59
N GLU A 437 -4.94 -18.10 12.73
CA GLU A 437 -5.60 -19.41 12.75
C GLU A 437 -7.00 -19.35 12.13
N LEU A 438 -7.79 -18.32 12.44
CA LEU A 438 -9.11 -18.13 11.83
C LEU A 438 -9.02 -17.83 10.34
N TYR A 439 -8.02 -17.07 9.91
CA TYR A 439 -7.75 -16.87 8.48
C TYR A 439 -7.44 -18.21 7.79
N LYS A 440 -6.63 -19.07 8.41
CA LYS A 440 -6.34 -20.39 7.87
C LYS A 440 -7.61 -21.21 7.65
N GLU A 441 -8.57 -21.17 8.58
CA GLU A 441 -9.87 -21.83 8.38
C GLU A 441 -10.69 -21.27 7.22
N LEU A 442 -10.67 -19.95 7.05
CA LEU A 442 -11.33 -19.31 5.91
C LEU A 442 -10.70 -19.79 4.61
N THR A 443 -9.38 -19.89 4.53
CA THR A 443 -8.70 -20.40 3.33
C THR A 443 -8.94 -21.88 3.10
N ASP A 444 -9.05 -22.70 4.15
CA ASP A 444 -9.38 -24.13 4.01
C ASP A 444 -10.81 -24.34 3.48
N ARG A 445 -11.73 -23.44 3.81
CA ARG A 445 -13.14 -23.49 3.36
C ARG A 445 -13.36 -22.85 1.99
N PHE A 446 -12.68 -21.74 1.73
CA PHE A 446 -12.97 -20.87 0.60
C PHE A 446 -11.82 -20.73 -0.38
N GLY A 447 -10.74 -21.50 -0.23
CA GLY A 447 -9.52 -21.39 -1.03
C GLY A 447 -8.55 -20.33 -0.52
N ASP A 448 -7.28 -20.53 -0.81
CA ASP A 448 -6.15 -19.71 -0.35
C ASP A 448 -5.71 -18.73 -1.45
N PRO A 449 -6.08 -17.43 -1.36
CA PRO A 449 -5.70 -16.46 -2.36
C PRO A 449 -4.26 -15.98 -2.16
N LEU A 450 -3.54 -15.83 -3.26
CA LEU A 450 -2.30 -15.06 -3.30
C LEU A 450 -2.57 -13.71 -3.94
N TYR A 451 -2.06 -12.65 -3.31
CA TYR A 451 -2.29 -11.27 -3.67
C TYR A 451 -0.97 -10.55 -3.90
N VAL A 452 -0.91 -9.69 -4.92
CA VAL A 452 0.25 -8.86 -5.20
C VAL A 452 -0.17 -7.50 -5.75
N ARG A 453 0.58 -6.47 -5.37
CA ARG A 453 0.52 -5.14 -5.95
C ARG A 453 1.85 -4.83 -6.61
N SER A 454 1.82 -4.36 -7.85
CA SER A 454 2.98 -3.86 -8.57
C SER A 454 2.73 -2.44 -9.04
N ASP A 455 3.75 -1.59 -8.94
CA ASP A 455 3.72 -0.22 -9.42
C ASP A 455 4.65 -0.12 -10.64
N ALA A 456 4.20 0.57 -11.69
CA ALA A 456 4.96 0.75 -12.93
C ALA A 456 4.95 2.24 -13.35
N PRO A 457 6.08 2.80 -13.82
CA PRO A 457 6.14 4.17 -14.30
C PRO A 457 5.08 4.47 -15.36
N ALA A 458 4.46 5.64 -15.28
CA ALA A 458 3.59 6.14 -16.34
C ALA A 458 3.68 7.66 -16.49
N SER A 459 3.75 8.10 -17.74
CA SER A 459 3.63 9.52 -18.08
C SER A 459 2.23 10.05 -17.74
N ARG A 460 2.10 11.38 -17.70
CA ARG A 460 0.81 12.05 -17.49
C ARG A 460 -0.23 11.65 -18.54
N GLU A 461 0.17 11.50 -19.80
CA GLU A 461 -0.68 11.07 -20.91
C GLU A 461 -1.15 9.62 -20.70
N GLN A 462 -0.25 8.74 -20.29
CA GLN A 462 -0.57 7.34 -19.99
C GLN A 462 -1.55 7.23 -18.83
N LYS A 463 -1.33 8.00 -17.74
CA LYS A 463 -2.27 8.06 -16.61
C LYS A 463 -3.65 8.56 -17.04
N ALA A 464 -3.70 9.58 -17.90
CA ALA A 464 -4.96 10.10 -18.44
C ALA A 464 -5.68 9.07 -19.32
N ALA A 465 -4.95 8.31 -20.15
CA ALA A 465 -5.52 7.24 -20.96
C ALA A 465 -6.10 6.12 -20.07
N LEU A 466 -5.34 5.66 -19.07
CA LEU A 466 -5.77 4.62 -18.13
C LEU A 466 -7.03 5.04 -17.35
N SER A 467 -7.14 6.31 -16.96
CA SER A 467 -8.31 6.83 -16.25
C SER A 467 -9.60 6.85 -17.08
N LYS A 468 -9.49 6.80 -18.41
CA LYS A 468 -10.59 6.90 -19.39
C LYS A 468 -10.93 5.58 -20.07
N LEU A 469 -10.31 4.48 -19.62
CA LEU A 469 -10.57 3.13 -20.14
C LEU A 469 -12.06 2.79 -20.08
N SER A 470 -12.58 2.22 -21.17
CA SER A 470 -13.89 1.57 -21.22
C SER A 470 -13.75 0.06 -21.27
N ALA A 471 -14.76 -0.66 -20.76
CA ALA A 471 -14.78 -2.13 -20.80
C ALA A 471 -14.69 -2.69 -22.23
N ASP A 472 -15.24 -1.98 -23.22
CA ASP A 472 -15.25 -2.38 -24.63
C ASP A 472 -13.85 -2.35 -25.28
N GLN A 473 -12.92 -1.58 -24.72
CA GLN A 473 -11.52 -1.55 -25.18
C GLN A 473 -10.75 -2.82 -24.80
N VAL A 474 -11.27 -3.62 -23.88
CA VAL A 474 -10.70 -4.91 -23.49
C VAL A 474 -11.31 -6.01 -24.36
N THR A 475 -10.61 -6.42 -25.40
CA THR A 475 -11.06 -7.48 -26.32
C THR A 475 -10.79 -8.89 -25.81
N ALA A 476 -9.87 -9.04 -24.84
CA ALA A 476 -9.56 -10.32 -24.22
C ALA A 476 -10.83 -11.00 -23.69
N THR A 477 -10.95 -12.30 -23.95
CA THR A 477 -12.07 -13.14 -23.47
C THR A 477 -11.65 -14.10 -22.36
N SER A 478 -10.35 -14.21 -22.11
CA SER A 478 -9.76 -15.00 -21.04
C SER A 478 -8.63 -14.25 -20.33
N LEU A 479 -8.37 -14.63 -19.09
CA LEU A 479 -7.24 -14.20 -18.27
C LEU A 479 -6.66 -15.44 -17.57
N ALA A 480 -5.36 -15.68 -17.73
CA ALA A 480 -4.64 -16.82 -17.17
C ALA A 480 -5.30 -18.19 -17.44
N GLY A 481 -5.84 -18.36 -18.66
CA GLY A 481 -6.53 -19.59 -19.07
C GLY A 481 -7.97 -19.74 -18.56
N GLU A 482 -8.53 -18.77 -17.84
CA GLU A 482 -9.93 -18.74 -17.43
C GLU A 482 -10.76 -17.73 -18.22
N ALA A 483 -12.04 -18.02 -18.44
CA ALA A 483 -12.94 -17.06 -19.09
C ALA A 483 -13.14 -15.81 -18.21
N ILE A 484 -13.06 -14.64 -18.84
CA ILE A 484 -13.38 -13.36 -18.18
C ILE A 484 -14.88 -13.29 -17.96
N VAL A 485 -15.30 -13.17 -16.70
CA VAL A 485 -16.70 -13.08 -16.29
C VAL A 485 -17.16 -11.63 -16.07
N ALA A 486 -16.23 -10.71 -15.82
CA ALA A 486 -16.54 -9.29 -15.71
C ALA A 486 -15.37 -8.40 -16.15
N LYS A 487 -15.73 -7.25 -16.76
CA LYS A 487 -14.83 -6.13 -17.10
C LYS A 487 -15.48 -4.88 -16.54
N LEU A 488 -14.89 -4.31 -15.52
CA LEU A 488 -15.49 -3.25 -14.71
C LEU A 488 -14.70 -1.97 -14.87
N THR A 489 -15.40 -0.88 -15.18
CA THR A 489 -14.91 0.50 -15.15
C THR A 489 -15.71 1.36 -14.16
N GLU A 490 -16.76 0.78 -13.60
CA GLU A 490 -17.60 1.31 -12.52
C GLU A 490 -17.70 0.25 -11.42
N ALA A 491 -17.81 0.69 -10.17
CA ALA A 491 -17.90 -0.21 -9.03
C ALA A 491 -19.31 -0.82 -8.91
N PRO A 492 -19.44 -2.14 -8.73
CA PRO A 492 -20.75 -2.81 -8.70
C PRO A 492 -21.69 -2.34 -7.58
N GLY A 493 -21.15 -1.89 -6.44
CA GLY A 493 -21.94 -1.55 -5.27
C GLY A 493 -22.62 -0.17 -5.34
N ASN A 494 -22.04 0.79 -6.07
CA ASN A 494 -22.54 2.17 -6.11
C ASN A 494 -22.52 2.84 -7.49
N GLY A 495 -22.03 2.15 -8.54
CA GLY A 495 -21.94 2.70 -9.90
C GLY A 495 -20.91 3.80 -10.07
N ALA A 496 -20.07 4.10 -9.06
CA ALA A 496 -19.05 5.12 -9.17
C ALA A 496 -17.91 4.67 -10.08
N LYS A 497 -17.36 5.59 -10.88
CA LYS A 497 -16.23 5.30 -11.77
C LYS A 497 -15.00 4.87 -10.97
N LEU A 498 -14.32 3.84 -11.47
CA LEU A 498 -13.09 3.33 -10.86
C LEU A 498 -11.88 4.24 -11.14
N GLY A 499 -11.93 4.99 -12.24
CA GLY A 499 -10.76 5.70 -12.77
C GLY A 499 -9.67 4.73 -13.24
N GLY A 500 -10.09 3.59 -13.81
CA GLY A 500 -9.24 2.47 -14.19
C GLY A 500 -10.10 1.29 -14.66
N LEU A 501 -9.52 0.09 -14.64
CA LEU A 501 -10.14 -1.15 -15.10
C LEU A 501 -9.97 -2.25 -14.05
N LYS A 502 -11.00 -3.09 -13.86
CA LYS A 502 -10.87 -4.39 -13.17
C LYS A 502 -11.40 -5.51 -14.08
N VAL A 503 -10.62 -6.57 -14.22
CA VAL A 503 -10.98 -7.78 -14.98
C VAL A 503 -11.05 -8.94 -14.02
N VAL A 504 -12.13 -9.73 -14.11
CA VAL A 504 -12.45 -10.78 -13.15
C VAL A 504 -12.70 -12.10 -13.89
N THR A 505 -12.16 -13.19 -13.37
CA THR A 505 -12.47 -14.58 -13.72
C THR A 505 -13.08 -15.29 -12.50
N GLU A 506 -13.35 -16.59 -12.60
CA GLU A 506 -13.84 -17.38 -11.46
C GLU A 506 -12.84 -17.42 -10.28
N ASN A 507 -11.53 -17.52 -10.58
CA ASN A 507 -10.50 -17.76 -9.56
C ASN A 507 -9.40 -16.70 -9.51
N ALA A 508 -9.50 -15.63 -10.31
CA ALA A 508 -8.53 -14.54 -10.31
C ALA A 508 -9.15 -13.21 -10.72
N TRP A 509 -8.45 -12.14 -10.42
CA TRP A 509 -8.74 -10.83 -10.97
C TRP A 509 -7.47 -9.99 -11.01
N PHE A 510 -7.48 -8.96 -11.86
CA PHE A 510 -6.55 -7.85 -11.73
C PHE A 510 -7.30 -6.52 -11.85
N ALA A 511 -6.73 -5.46 -11.28
CA ALA A 511 -7.18 -4.10 -11.45
C ALA A 511 -6.01 -3.17 -11.75
N ALA A 512 -6.18 -2.28 -12.73
CA ALA A 512 -5.19 -1.30 -13.12
C ALA A 512 -5.75 0.12 -12.96
N ARG A 513 -5.00 1.00 -12.29
CA ARG A 513 -5.39 2.40 -12.06
C ARG A 513 -4.18 3.34 -11.97
N PRO A 514 -4.30 4.61 -12.38
CA PRO A 514 -3.23 5.58 -12.22
C PRO A 514 -3.02 5.90 -10.74
N SER A 515 -1.78 6.14 -10.33
CA SER A 515 -1.47 6.69 -9.01
C SER A 515 -1.90 8.16 -8.94
N GLY A 516 -2.51 8.54 -7.82
CA GLY A 516 -2.95 9.92 -7.58
C GLY A 516 -1.82 10.87 -7.15
N THR A 517 -0.72 10.32 -6.65
CA THR A 517 0.38 11.08 -6.00
C THR A 517 1.72 10.95 -6.71
N GLU A 518 1.88 9.95 -7.57
CA GLU A 518 3.16 9.61 -8.20
C GLU A 518 2.95 9.38 -9.71
N ASP A 519 3.99 9.55 -10.52
CA ASP A 519 3.97 9.26 -11.97
C ASP A 519 4.15 7.77 -12.26
N VAL A 520 3.27 6.98 -11.64
CA VAL A 520 3.14 5.54 -11.79
C VAL A 520 1.67 5.17 -11.98
N TYR A 521 1.40 3.98 -12.49
CA TYR A 521 0.14 3.30 -12.31
C TYR A 521 0.35 2.04 -11.47
N LYS A 522 -0.75 1.54 -10.90
CA LYS A 522 -0.76 0.41 -9.97
C LYS A 522 -1.57 -0.71 -10.59
N ILE A 523 -0.98 -1.91 -10.61
CA ILE A 523 -1.67 -3.17 -10.88
C ILE A 523 -1.82 -3.91 -9.57
N TYR A 524 -3.04 -4.31 -9.29
CA TYR A 524 -3.40 -5.21 -8.21
C TYR A 524 -3.83 -6.52 -8.85
N ALA A 525 -3.36 -7.66 -8.33
CA ALA A 525 -3.75 -8.96 -8.83
C ALA A 525 -3.93 -9.95 -7.68
N GLU A 526 -4.89 -10.86 -7.85
CA GLU A 526 -5.14 -11.95 -6.92
C GLU A 526 -5.45 -13.24 -7.67
N SER A 527 -5.05 -14.37 -7.10
CA SER A 527 -5.45 -15.69 -7.59
C SER A 527 -5.62 -16.72 -6.48
N PHE A 528 -6.68 -17.54 -6.60
CA PHE A 528 -6.94 -18.72 -5.77
C PHE A 528 -6.30 -20.01 -6.32
N LYS A 529 -5.49 -19.92 -7.39
CA LYS A 529 -4.85 -21.07 -8.07
C LYS A 529 -3.34 -21.15 -7.82
N GLY A 530 -2.83 -20.41 -6.85
CA GLY A 530 -1.42 -20.44 -6.44
C GLY A 530 -0.50 -19.54 -7.27
N GLY A 531 0.79 -19.55 -6.91
CA GLY A 531 1.73 -18.50 -7.31
C GLY A 531 2.05 -18.45 -8.81
N GLN A 532 2.07 -19.60 -9.48
CA GLN A 532 2.28 -19.66 -10.93
C GLN A 532 1.12 -19.00 -11.68
N HIS A 533 -0.12 -19.30 -11.28
CA HIS A 533 -1.30 -18.69 -11.89
C HIS A 533 -1.35 -17.19 -11.59
N LEU A 534 -0.97 -16.74 -10.38
CA LEU A 534 -0.88 -15.31 -10.07
C LEU A 534 0.13 -14.58 -10.97
N ARG A 535 1.32 -15.16 -11.20
CA ARG A 535 2.31 -14.57 -12.11
C ARG A 535 1.76 -14.42 -13.52
N GLN A 536 1.08 -15.45 -14.03
CA GLN A 536 0.41 -15.38 -15.33
C GLN A 536 -0.65 -14.27 -15.38
N VAL A 537 -1.44 -14.10 -14.32
CA VAL A 537 -2.40 -12.99 -14.20
C VAL A 537 -1.69 -11.64 -14.29
N GLN A 538 -0.55 -11.47 -13.60
CA GLN A 538 0.22 -10.23 -13.65
C GLN A 538 0.81 -9.95 -15.04
N GLU A 539 1.39 -10.96 -15.68
CA GLU A 539 1.96 -10.84 -17.03
C GLU A 539 0.89 -10.44 -18.05
N GLU A 540 -0.27 -11.09 -18.03
CA GLU A 540 -1.38 -10.78 -18.92
C GLU A 540 -2.03 -9.41 -18.60
N ALA A 541 -2.11 -9.04 -17.32
CA ALA A 541 -2.57 -7.71 -16.89
C ALA A 541 -1.64 -6.61 -17.41
N GLN A 542 -0.33 -6.80 -17.25
CA GLN A 542 0.71 -5.88 -17.70
C GLN A 542 0.64 -5.70 -19.22
N ALA A 543 0.61 -6.80 -19.97
CA ALA A 543 0.49 -6.76 -21.43
C ALA A 543 -0.79 -6.07 -21.91
N LEU A 544 -1.91 -6.27 -21.22
CA LEU A 544 -3.17 -5.60 -21.52
C LEU A 544 -3.07 -4.09 -21.29
N VAL A 545 -2.51 -3.67 -20.16
CA VAL A 545 -2.33 -2.25 -19.85
C VAL A 545 -1.37 -1.60 -20.85
N ASP A 546 -0.22 -2.22 -21.13
CA ASP A 546 0.77 -1.68 -22.07
C ASP A 546 0.20 -1.55 -23.48
N GLY A 547 -0.63 -2.50 -23.92
CA GLY A 547 -1.35 -2.38 -25.17
C GLY A 547 -2.22 -1.12 -25.21
N VAL A 548 -3.05 -0.91 -24.19
CA VAL A 548 -3.94 0.27 -24.12
C VAL A 548 -3.12 1.56 -24.12
N LEU A 549 -2.02 1.60 -23.38
CA LEU A 549 -1.14 2.76 -23.27
C LEU A 549 -0.40 3.07 -24.58
N SER A 550 -0.04 2.05 -25.36
CA SER A 550 0.65 2.19 -26.65
C SER A 550 -0.28 2.68 -27.78
N GLY A 551 -1.57 2.34 -27.71
CA GLY A 551 -2.58 2.75 -28.70
C GLY A 551 -3.02 4.22 -28.65
N GLY A 552 -2.61 4.99 -27.63
CA GLY A 552 -2.97 6.40 -27.46
C GLY A 552 -2.17 7.39 -28.33
N GLY A 553 -1.16 6.91 -29.07
CA GLY A 553 -0.20 7.71 -29.81
C GLY A 553 -0.36 7.67 -31.33
N SER A 554 -1.56 7.80 -31.90
CA SER A 554 -1.74 8.30 -33.29
C SER A 554 -3.22 8.48 -33.60
N GLY A 555 -3.56 9.54 -34.32
CA GLY A 555 -4.93 9.84 -34.70
C GLY A 555 -5.55 8.74 -35.58
N GLY A 556 -6.80 8.40 -35.26
CA GLY A 556 -7.75 7.82 -36.21
C GLY A 556 -7.43 6.43 -36.78
N SER A 557 -7.46 5.39 -35.95
CA SER A 557 -7.85 4.04 -36.37
C SER A 557 -8.12 3.15 -35.15
N SER A 558 -9.27 2.47 -35.14
CA SER A 558 -9.62 1.40 -34.19
C SER A 558 -8.55 0.29 -34.26
N THR A 559 -7.58 0.33 -33.34
CA THR A 559 -6.49 -0.63 -33.31
C THR A 559 -6.74 -1.65 -32.20
N THR A 560 -6.96 -2.90 -32.62
CA THR A 560 -7.26 -4.08 -31.80
C THR A 560 -6.01 -4.59 -31.07
N ILE A 561 -6.18 -5.03 -29.82
CA ILE A 561 -5.07 -5.52 -28.99
C ILE A 561 -5.34 -6.98 -28.60
N PRO A 562 -4.71 -7.96 -29.26
CA PRO A 562 -4.78 -9.36 -28.85
C PRO A 562 -3.73 -9.67 -27.78
N LEU A 563 -4.09 -10.44 -26.75
CA LEU A 563 -3.14 -11.16 -25.90
C LEU A 563 -2.72 -12.44 -26.65
N GLY A 564 -1.42 -12.67 -26.77
CA GLY A 564 -0.86 -13.73 -27.60
C GLY A 564 -1.28 -15.13 -27.14
N SER A 565 -1.94 -15.89 -28.01
CA SER A 565 -2.12 -17.33 -27.86
C SER A 565 -0.84 -18.05 -28.27
N GLY A 566 -0.13 -18.64 -27.31
CA GLY A 566 1.00 -19.52 -27.60
C GLY A 566 0.55 -20.76 -28.37
N SER A 567 0.85 -20.82 -29.67
CA SER A 567 0.86 -22.06 -30.46
C SER A 567 2.04 -22.02 -31.42
N ALA A 568 2.94 -23.00 -31.28
CA ALA A 568 4.18 -23.14 -32.04
C ALA A 568 3.94 -23.26 -33.57
N PRO A 569 4.81 -22.69 -34.43
CA PRO A 569 4.80 -22.99 -35.85
C PRO A 569 5.66 -24.22 -36.18
N ALA A 570 5.09 -25.13 -36.96
CA ALA A 570 5.77 -26.26 -37.59
C ALA A 570 6.72 -25.80 -38.71
N PRO A 571 7.77 -26.58 -39.05
CA PRO A 571 8.82 -26.14 -39.97
C PRO A 571 8.49 -26.41 -41.44
N ALA A 572 8.96 -25.53 -42.33
CA ALA A 572 9.00 -25.73 -43.78
C ALA A 572 10.47 -25.90 -44.25
N PRO A 573 10.71 -26.59 -45.39
CA PRO A 573 11.87 -27.45 -45.56
C PRO A 573 13.10 -26.81 -46.22
N ALA A 574 14.20 -27.57 -46.14
CA ALA A 574 15.56 -27.30 -46.57
C ALA A 574 15.73 -26.87 -48.04
N GLY A 575 16.69 -25.95 -48.24
CA GLY A 575 17.32 -25.64 -49.52
C GLY A 575 18.83 -25.43 -49.30
N GLU A 576 19.62 -26.30 -49.93
CA GLU A 576 21.07 -26.40 -49.91
C GLU A 576 21.71 -25.54 -51.05
N PRO A 577 23.05 -25.48 -51.27
CA PRO A 577 23.89 -24.38 -50.80
C PRO A 577 24.77 -23.71 -51.91
N ALA A 578 25.69 -22.84 -51.44
CA ALA A 578 27.00 -22.46 -51.99
C ALA A 578 27.08 -21.22 -52.92
N GLN A 579 27.95 -20.26 -52.56
CA GLN A 579 29.27 -20.01 -53.21
C GLN A 579 29.94 -18.72 -52.65
N GLU A 580 31.19 -18.87 -52.20
CA GLU A 580 32.23 -17.81 -52.10
C GLU A 580 32.69 -17.36 -53.53
N PRO A 581 33.67 -16.44 -53.77
CA PRO A 581 34.63 -15.72 -52.90
C PRO A 581 34.91 -14.23 -53.28
N GLY A 582 35.86 -13.59 -52.56
CA GLY A 582 36.76 -12.56 -53.12
C GLY A 582 36.86 -11.27 -52.28
N GLN A 583 37.91 -11.09 -51.49
CA GLN A 583 39.21 -10.46 -51.83
C GLN A 583 39.22 -8.91 -51.79
N ASP A 584 40.06 -8.40 -50.87
CA ASP A 584 41.03 -7.29 -51.01
C ASP A 584 40.94 -6.15 -49.97
N ALA A 585 42.09 -5.95 -49.30
CA ALA A 585 42.49 -4.77 -48.54
C ALA A 585 43.32 -3.83 -49.47
N PRO A 586 43.94 -2.69 -49.05
CA PRO A 586 43.98 -2.03 -47.74
C PRO A 586 43.90 -0.47 -47.73
N ALA A 587 43.83 0.10 -46.51
CA ALA A 587 44.42 1.34 -45.97
C ALA A 587 44.27 2.73 -46.68
N THR A 588 43.84 3.76 -45.91
CA THR A 588 44.63 4.97 -45.59
C THR A 588 43.92 5.95 -44.63
N ALA A 589 44.69 6.42 -43.63
CA ALA A 589 44.80 7.76 -43.03
C ALA A 589 43.58 8.56 -42.46
N ASP A 590 43.55 8.65 -41.11
CA ASP A 590 43.79 9.84 -40.26
C ASP A 590 42.99 11.15 -40.49
N GLN A 591 42.17 11.56 -39.49
CA GLN A 591 42.28 12.82 -38.70
C GLN A 591 40.99 13.23 -37.94
N ASP A 592 41.17 13.53 -36.64
CA ASP A 592 40.50 14.48 -35.72
C ASP A 592 39.02 14.36 -35.28
N ALA A 593 38.85 13.87 -34.03
CA ALA A 593 38.00 14.29 -32.87
C ALA A 593 36.46 14.53 -33.02
N PRO A 594 35.59 14.36 -31.98
CA PRO A 594 35.85 14.37 -30.53
C PRO A 594 35.20 13.21 -29.71
N VAL A 595 35.58 13.16 -28.43
CA VAL A 595 35.12 12.22 -27.39
C VAL A 595 33.62 12.34 -27.12
N ALA A 596 32.90 11.23 -27.31
CA ALA A 596 31.58 10.97 -26.71
C ALA A 596 31.71 9.65 -25.93
N GLY A 597 31.71 9.75 -24.59
CA GLY A 597 31.62 8.59 -23.72
C GLY A 597 30.19 8.06 -23.75
N ALA A 598 29.97 7.01 -24.54
CA ALA A 598 28.93 6.04 -24.25
C ALA A 598 29.48 5.10 -23.17
N GLU A 599 28.75 4.93 -22.08
CA GLU A 599 29.05 3.93 -21.05
C GLU A 599 28.98 2.54 -21.69
N GLU A 600 30.14 1.93 -21.93
CA GLU A 600 30.27 0.49 -22.14
C GLU A 600 29.85 -0.20 -20.83
N GLU A 601 28.79 -1.02 -20.89
CA GLU A 601 28.49 -1.98 -19.84
C GLU A 601 29.74 -2.82 -19.56
N ASP A 602 30.14 -2.86 -18.28
CA ASP A 602 31.32 -3.55 -17.80
C ASP A 602 31.22 -5.06 -18.07
N SER A 603 31.71 -5.47 -19.24
CA SER A 603 31.80 -6.87 -19.69
C SER A 603 32.77 -7.74 -18.88
N SER A 604 33.30 -7.23 -17.75
CA SER A 604 34.31 -7.91 -16.94
C SER A 604 33.78 -8.62 -15.68
N MET A 605 32.50 -8.43 -15.31
CA MET A 605 31.93 -9.05 -14.11
C MET A 605 31.46 -10.50 -14.37
N PRO A 606 31.79 -11.47 -13.49
CA PRO A 606 31.38 -12.86 -13.68
C PRO A 606 29.86 -13.02 -13.60
N TYR A 607 29.31 -13.79 -14.53
CA TYR A 607 27.88 -14.10 -14.62
C TYR A 607 27.57 -15.38 -13.84
N GLY A 608 26.57 -15.36 -12.96
CA GLY A 608 26.15 -16.53 -12.20
C GLY A 608 24.74 -16.98 -12.54
N LEU A 609 24.51 -18.29 -12.52
CA LEU A 609 23.20 -18.89 -12.69
C LEU A 609 22.97 -19.93 -11.59
N LEU A 610 21.85 -19.81 -10.87
CA LEU A 610 21.39 -20.82 -9.92
C LEU A 610 20.07 -21.41 -10.42
N GLY A 611 20.05 -22.70 -10.70
CA GLY A 611 18.88 -23.37 -11.24
C GLY A 611 18.50 -24.65 -10.51
N SER A 612 17.27 -25.06 -10.71
CA SER A 612 16.79 -26.39 -10.33
C SER A 612 16.01 -27.02 -11.47
N MET A 613 16.04 -28.34 -11.56
CA MET A 613 15.19 -29.11 -12.46
C MET A 613 14.62 -30.34 -11.76
N ARG A 614 13.38 -30.70 -12.08
CA ARG A 614 12.75 -31.91 -11.57
C ARG A 614 12.77 -33.02 -12.62
N THR A 615 13.24 -34.20 -12.21
CA THR A 615 13.26 -35.41 -13.02
C THR A 615 11.95 -36.18 -12.91
N LYS A 616 11.62 -36.99 -13.92
CA LYS A 616 10.60 -38.02 -13.78
C LYS A 616 11.03 -39.04 -12.71
N PRO A 617 10.09 -39.64 -11.95
CA PRO A 617 10.43 -40.60 -10.90
C PRO A 617 11.40 -41.69 -11.38
N GLY A 618 12.53 -41.82 -10.67
CA GLY A 618 13.58 -42.82 -10.96
C GLY A 618 14.61 -42.42 -12.02
N ALA A 619 14.46 -41.27 -12.69
CA ALA A 619 15.38 -40.81 -13.73
C ALA A 619 16.53 -39.92 -13.20
N ARG A 620 16.52 -39.54 -11.91
CA ARG A 620 17.49 -38.61 -11.31
C ARG A 620 18.94 -39.00 -11.56
N ALA A 621 19.29 -40.26 -11.38
CA ALA A 621 20.68 -40.74 -11.56
C ALA A 621 21.16 -40.62 -13.02
N GLU A 622 20.27 -40.85 -13.98
CA GLU A 622 20.59 -40.78 -15.41
C GLU A 622 20.77 -39.33 -15.86
N VAL A 623 19.90 -38.42 -15.42
CA VAL A 623 20.04 -36.98 -15.72
C VAL A 623 21.34 -36.43 -15.13
N VAL A 624 21.70 -36.80 -13.90
CA VAL A 624 22.97 -36.37 -13.28
C VAL A 624 24.17 -36.88 -14.07
N ALA A 625 24.14 -38.13 -14.55
CA ALA A 625 25.20 -38.67 -15.38
C ALA A 625 25.36 -37.88 -16.71
N ILE A 626 24.24 -37.50 -17.34
CA ILE A 626 24.24 -36.68 -18.55
C ILE A 626 24.83 -35.28 -18.29
N LEU A 627 24.41 -34.62 -17.19
CA LEU A 627 24.91 -33.29 -16.82
C LEU A 627 26.42 -33.27 -16.52
N LEU A 628 26.96 -34.37 -15.99
CA LEU A 628 28.37 -34.47 -15.61
C LEU A 628 29.29 -34.97 -16.75
N GLU A 629 28.74 -35.54 -17.82
CA GLU A 629 29.51 -36.18 -18.91
C GLU A 629 30.40 -35.19 -19.70
N GLY A 630 29.96 -33.92 -19.81
CA GLY A 630 30.62 -32.88 -20.63
C GLY A 630 31.23 -31.71 -19.86
N VAL A 631 31.25 -31.73 -18.52
CA VAL A 631 31.65 -30.57 -17.69
C VAL A 631 33.08 -30.11 -17.97
N GLY A 632 33.98 -31.02 -18.37
CA GLY A 632 35.37 -30.68 -18.70
C GLY A 632 35.52 -29.76 -19.92
N GLU A 633 34.53 -29.70 -20.80
CA GLU A 633 34.54 -28.81 -21.97
C GLU A 633 34.05 -27.40 -21.62
N LEU A 634 33.22 -27.27 -20.58
CA LEU A 634 32.65 -25.98 -20.16
C LEU A 634 33.73 -25.00 -19.69
N SER A 635 34.79 -25.48 -19.04
CA SER A 635 35.91 -24.62 -18.63
C SER A 635 36.66 -24.01 -19.82
N ALA A 636 36.67 -24.68 -20.98
CA ALA A 636 37.33 -24.17 -22.17
C ALA A 636 36.55 -23.02 -22.84
N VAL A 637 35.28 -22.83 -22.48
CA VAL A 637 34.39 -21.77 -22.97
C VAL A 637 33.98 -20.78 -21.87
N GLY A 638 34.80 -20.67 -20.81
CA GLY A 638 34.64 -19.62 -19.79
C GLY A 638 33.76 -20.00 -18.60
N CYS A 639 33.43 -21.28 -18.38
CA CYS A 639 32.82 -21.72 -17.13
C CYS A 639 33.87 -21.81 -16.00
N ARG A 640 33.71 -21.03 -14.94
CA ARG A 640 34.58 -21.03 -13.76
C ARG A 640 34.15 -22.03 -12.70
N SER A 641 32.85 -22.26 -12.55
CA SER A 641 32.28 -23.22 -11.61
C SER A 641 31.01 -23.83 -12.19
N TYR A 642 30.89 -25.15 -12.11
CA TYR A 642 29.68 -25.90 -12.48
C TYR A 642 29.45 -26.98 -11.44
N VAL A 643 28.41 -26.82 -10.62
CA VAL A 643 28.13 -27.70 -9.47
C VAL A 643 26.74 -28.28 -9.62
N VAL A 644 26.66 -29.61 -9.68
CA VAL A 644 25.39 -30.36 -9.67
C VAL A 644 25.15 -30.90 -8.26
N GLY A 645 24.07 -30.44 -7.63
CA GLY A 645 23.62 -30.84 -6.30
C GLY A 645 22.37 -31.71 -6.33
N LEU A 646 22.26 -32.65 -5.40
CA LEU A 646 21.05 -33.47 -5.20
C LEU A 646 20.33 -33.03 -3.94
N SER A 647 19.00 -32.89 -4.02
CA SER A 647 18.21 -32.66 -2.82
C SER A 647 18.21 -33.89 -1.91
N THR A 648 18.44 -33.68 -0.62
CA THR A 648 18.36 -34.73 0.41
C THR A 648 16.94 -34.98 0.90
N THR A 649 15.99 -34.11 0.55
CA THR A 649 14.58 -34.19 0.95
C THR A 649 13.65 -34.43 -0.23
N ASP A 650 14.16 -34.40 -1.46
CA ASP A 650 13.40 -34.59 -2.69
C ASP A 650 14.17 -35.48 -3.66
N GLU A 651 13.64 -36.68 -3.91
CA GLU A 651 14.31 -37.71 -4.71
C GLU A 651 14.30 -37.44 -6.21
N ASP A 652 13.59 -36.40 -6.66
CA ASP A 652 13.46 -36.05 -8.07
C ASP A 652 14.04 -34.66 -8.39
N ALA A 653 14.52 -33.90 -7.40
CA ALA A 653 15.10 -32.58 -7.61
C ALA A 653 16.63 -32.60 -7.79
N ILE A 654 17.10 -31.90 -8.82
CA ILE A 654 18.52 -31.59 -9.10
C ILE A 654 18.70 -30.08 -9.05
N TRP A 655 19.79 -29.62 -8.44
CA TRP A 655 20.21 -28.23 -8.38
C TRP A 655 21.48 -28.02 -9.17
N ILE A 656 21.60 -26.89 -9.87
CA ILE A 656 22.77 -26.53 -10.65
C ILE A 656 23.20 -25.12 -10.24
N SER A 657 24.48 -24.96 -9.91
CA SER A 657 25.10 -23.66 -9.68
C SER A 657 26.24 -23.46 -10.65
N GLU A 658 26.16 -22.38 -11.42
CA GLU A 658 27.10 -22.06 -12.49
C GLU A 658 27.68 -20.66 -12.29
N VAL A 659 28.96 -20.51 -12.58
CA VAL A 659 29.64 -19.22 -12.66
C VAL A 659 30.45 -19.19 -13.94
N TRP A 660 30.24 -18.14 -14.73
CA TRP A 660 30.78 -17.91 -16.04
C TRP A 660 31.59 -16.62 -16.05
N GLU A 661 32.56 -16.51 -16.94
CA GLU A 661 33.37 -15.29 -17.12
C GLU A 661 32.52 -14.06 -17.43
N ASN A 662 31.46 -14.24 -18.21
CA ASN A 662 30.44 -13.25 -18.54
C ASN A 662 29.21 -13.96 -19.12
N LYS A 663 28.14 -13.21 -19.40
CA LYS A 663 26.88 -13.75 -19.93
C LYS A 663 27.03 -14.36 -21.33
N GLN A 664 27.87 -13.78 -22.18
CA GLN A 664 28.13 -14.29 -23.54
C GLN A 664 28.75 -15.68 -23.51
N ALA A 665 29.71 -15.93 -22.60
CA ALA A 665 30.35 -17.23 -22.43
C ALA A 665 29.32 -18.34 -22.08
N HIS A 666 28.34 -18.03 -21.23
CA HIS A 666 27.22 -18.94 -20.95
C HIS A 666 26.37 -19.19 -22.20
N GLU A 667 25.96 -18.15 -22.92
CA GLU A 667 25.14 -18.28 -24.14
C GLU A 667 25.84 -19.08 -25.25
N ASP A 668 27.15 -18.87 -25.42
CA ASP A 668 27.99 -19.60 -26.37
C ASP A 668 28.11 -21.07 -26.00
N SER A 669 28.17 -21.38 -24.69
CA SER A 669 28.23 -22.77 -24.21
C SER A 669 27.00 -23.59 -24.62
N LEU A 670 25.82 -22.96 -24.67
CA LEU A 670 24.56 -23.61 -25.11
C LEU A 670 24.58 -23.96 -26.61
N GLN A 671 25.53 -23.41 -27.37
CA GLN A 671 25.72 -23.74 -28.78
C GLN A 671 26.67 -24.92 -28.99
N LEU A 672 27.40 -25.37 -27.97
CA LEU A 672 28.33 -26.49 -28.07
C LEU A 672 27.59 -27.79 -28.45
N PRO A 673 28.11 -28.59 -29.39
CA PRO A 673 27.49 -29.85 -29.77
C PRO A 673 27.29 -30.81 -28.59
N SER A 674 28.25 -30.86 -27.66
CA SER A 674 28.19 -31.68 -26.44
C SER A 674 27.09 -31.23 -25.48
N VAL A 675 26.92 -29.93 -25.28
CA VAL A 675 25.84 -29.35 -24.44
C VAL A 675 24.47 -29.57 -25.07
N ARG A 676 24.34 -29.37 -26.38
CA ARG A 676 23.09 -29.63 -27.10
C ARG A 676 22.68 -31.10 -27.08
N ASP A 677 23.65 -32.01 -27.21
CA ASP A 677 23.41 -33.46 -27.07
C ASP A 677 22.95 -33.81 -25.64
N ALA A 678 23.62 -33.26 -24.62
CA ALA A 678 23.23 -33.44 -23.23
C ALA A 678 21.81 -32.94 -22.96
N ILE A 679 21.45 -31.75 -23.44
CA ILE A 679 20.08 -31.20 -23.33
C ILE A 679 19.08 -32.13 -24.01
N SER A 680 19.36 -32.57 -25.24
CA SER A 680 18.49 -33.48 -26.01
C SER A 680 18.23 -34.80 -25.28
N ARG A 681 19.25 -35.35 -24.61
CA ARG A 681 19.16 -36.60 -23.84
C ARG A 681 18.49 -36.41 -22.48
N ALA A 682 18.71 -35.26 -21.82
CA ALA A 682 18.14 -34.98 -20.50
C ALA A 682 16.66 -34.57 -20.57
N MET A 683 16.26 -33.75 -21.54
CA MET A 683 14.90 -33.19 -21.62
C MET A 683 13.76 -34.23 -21.54
N PRO A 684 13.83 -35.39 -22.22
CA PRO A 684 12.80 -36.44 -22.11
C PRO A 684 12.66 -37.05 -20.71
N LEU A 685 13.67 -36.92 -19.86
CA LEU A 685 13.73 -37.45 -18.50
C LEU A 685 13.25 -36.45 -17.44
N LEU A 686 12.92 -35.22 -17.84
CA LEU A 686 12.50 -34.13 -16.95
C LEU A 686 10.97 -33.96 -16.96
N THR A 687 10.42 -33.37 -15.89
CA THR A 687 8.97 -33.08 -15.80
C THR A 687 8.58 -31.79 -16.51
N GLY A 688 9.55 -30.94 -16.84
CA GLY A 688 9.33 -29.58 -17.35
C GLY A 688 9.32 -28.51 -16.24
N GLU A 689 9.42 -28.91 -14.97
CA GLU A 689 9.59 -27.98 -13.85
C GLU A 689 11.06 -27.54 -13.76
N PHE A 690 11.31 -26.27 -14.08
CA PHE A 690 12.60 -25.61 -14.00
C PHE A 690 12.49 -24.35 -13.14
N SER A 691 13.54 -24.05 -12.39
CA SER A 691 13.78 -22.71 -11.86
C SER A 691 15.17 -22.26 -12.27
N SER A 692 15.34 -20.96 -12.48
CA SER A 692 16.63 -20.34 -12.76
C SER A 692 16.60 -18.91 -12.25
N GLU A 693 17.65 -18.50 -11.56
CA GLU A 693 17.88 -17.14 -11.10
C GLU A 693 19.26 -16.68 -11.61
N GLU A 694 19.30 -15.55 -12.32
CA GLU A 694 20.55 -14.89 -12.68
C GLU A 694 21.09 -14.14 -11.46
N VAL A 695 22.38 -14.33 -11.15
CA VAL A 695 23.02 -13.68 -9.99
C VAL A 695 24.30 -12.95 -10.40
N SER A 696 24.54 -11.80 -9.79
CA SER A 696 25.84 -11.12 -9.86
C SER A 696 26.82 -11.79 -8.91
N VAL A 697 27.95 -12.28 -9.42
CA VAL A 697 28.92 -13.03 -8.62
C VAL A 697 29.89 -12.06 -7.95
N VAL A 698 29.81 -11.95 -6.63
CA VAL A 698 30.62 -11.02 -5.83
C VAL A 698 31.92 -11.63 -5.27
N GLY A 699 32.10 -12.96 -5.33
CA GLY A 699 33.31 -13.69 -4.91
C GLY A 699 33.02 -15.08 -4.31
N GLY A 700 34.05 -15.91 -4.10
CA GLY A 700 33.91 -17.25 -3.50
C GLY A 700 35.22 -18.05 -3.52
N ILE A 701 35.28 -19.22 -2.85
CA ILE A 701 36.46 -20.09 -2.99
C ILE A 701 36.43 -20.71 -4.40
N GLY A 702 37.46 -20.41 -5.20
CA GLY A 702 37.56 -20.90 -6.59
C GLY A 702 36.93 -19.99 -7.65
N ILE A 703 36.52 -18.77 -7.27
CA ILE A 703 36.04 -17.68 -8.15
C ILE A 703 36.87 -16.44 -7.85
#